data_AF-A0A972RGL5-F1
#
_entry.id   AF-A0A972RGL5-F1
#
_cell.length_a   1.000
_cell.length_b   1.000
_cell.length_c   1.000
_cell.angle_alpha   90.00
_cell.angle_beta   90.00
_cell.angle_gamma   90.00
#
_symmetry.space_group_name_H-M   'P 1'
#
loop_
_entity.id
_entity.type
_entity.pdbx_description
1 polymer ?
#
loop_
_entity_poly.entity_id
_entity_poly.type
_entity_poly.pdbx_seq_one_letter_code
_entity_poly.pdbx_strand_id
1 'polypeptide(L)'
;MIENDEGGRIIHLIKVIKQPVFWAVFSLMALCLLPSGAAFAETGSAVSYRDIPWIGSRNLIWILSQTHILFGAFVLGVPIFVVIVEVIGITTGEKRYDRLAKEFTDLIVACFATTATLGILFLFALLVFYPELMSVMAGIFKPAYYVYLVLFLGETASIYYYWSKWEKWQNRKALHLFWGMMLNIFGFVIMCLPSGFLSFQASPVVLNPELGPWERAWTAINNPTWWPVNIHRIVGNIVLGGYICGAYAGVAYLGAKTQEEREHYDWMGYTGNFIGVFGLLPMPFAGYWLMREVYEYNQQMGITLMGGILSWLFILQAVLIGVLFVGSNYYFWQGIAYRTHSAKKYKVPILLMMVVLVGSFSVWLTPKTIVASVSETLAMGGAHHPLVGVFGVMSAKLTVVNLMIITTFICFILYWRADKVITVKWGKAANIFTVLLITAAVVVIIWLGIYGYFVPSVYRVNVLSVAQVLAVIFVLATITPLTALSLKSAKLTHEMKWGVMPKRSQYALVINAVFVVLTMSLMGYARSASRVHWHIYGVLEDTSAYGYTPTLGVASFLFVVNTIIFVTLLGVVFWTSHTIRHNRFSTRYFFLPSVFMYLVDLFGEHRQEVTTDNKGPRFVILKIVAVVGVFLFAFAYVGYQVPQKVGLPPEKKALDLTKIKTSADVVQIGQEIFFSKGQCALCHAIGEGHGRCPNLSGVGARLTREFIYEAMIEPAAYIKLDFDTVKPVEYSAQMPAINKAPIGLSEQEMLAVVAFVQSNGGKVTVMPEELAPKPGESELTPELLEVIPELKPAELIEEESEEALEERAMMQWESFKEKNHVRMAEKAGDR
;
A
#
# COMPACT_ATOMS: atom_id res chain seq x y z
N MET A 1 10.79 -35.57 -42.06
CA MET A 1 10.33 -36.81 -41.39
C MET A 1 9.93 -36.42 -39.99
N ILE A 2 8.67 -36.72 -39.66
CA ILE A 2 8.02 -36.47 -38.38
C ILE A 2 8.48 -37.58 -37.44
N GLU A 3 9.14 -37.25 -36.34
CA GLU A 3 9.33 -38.20 -35.23
C GLU A 3 9.17 -37.49 -33.88
N ASN A 4 8.12 -37.91 -33.19
CA ASN A 4 7.74 -37.79 -31.79
C ASN A 4 8.78 -37.20 -30.80
N ASP A 5 8.53 -35.96 -30.37
CA ASP A 5 9.15 -35.32 -29.19
C ASP A 5 8.14 -35.18 -28.01
N GLU A 6 7.15 -36.08 -27.94
CA GLU A 6 6.21 -36.12 -26.81
C GLU A 6 6.83 -36.77 -25.56
N GLY A 7 7.82 -37.66 -25.73
CA GLY A 7 8.54 -38.31 -24.62
C GLY A 7 9.47 -37.37 -23.86
N GLY A 8 10.08 -36.38 -24.52
CA GLY A 8 11.08 -35.47 -23.91
C GLY A 8 10.49 -34.49 -22.88
N ARG A 9 9.21 -34.12 -23.04
CA ARG A 9 8.55 -33.08 -22.22
C ARG A 9 7.95 -33.64 -20.92
N ILE A 10 7.43 -34.87 -20.95
CA ILE A 10 7.00 -35.60 -19.74
C ILE A 10 8.22 -35.91 -18.85
N ILE A 11 9.37 -36.25 -19.46
CA ILE A 11 10.64 -36.45 -18.75
C ILE A 11 11.14 -35.15 -18.12
N HIS A 12 10.87 -33.98 -18.72
CA HIS A 12 11.23 -32.68 -18.15
C HIS A 12 10.38 -32.30 -16.93
N LEU A 13 9.09 -32.64 -16.93
CA LEU A 13 8.19 -32.46 -15.79
C LEU A 13 8.54 -33.43 -14.64
N ILE A 14 8.82 -34.69 -14.96
CA ILE A 14 9.34 -35.68 -14.00
C ILE A 14 10.70 -35.24 -13.44
N LYS A 15 11.56 -34.58 -14.23
CA LYS A 15 12.84 -34.02 -13.76
C LYS A 15 12.66 -32.84 -12.81
N VAL A 16 11.65 -31.98 -13.02
CA VAL A 16 11.33 -30.86 -12.11
C VAL A 16 10.80 -31.37 -10.76
N ILE A 17 9.92 -32.38 -10.79
CA ILE A 17 9.40 -33.05 -9.58
C ILE A 17 10.48 -33.88 -8.87
N LYS A 18 11.46 -34.43 -9.62
CA LYS A 18 12.62 -35.16 -9.08
C LYS A 18 13.81 -34.25 -8.74
N GLN A 19 13.71 -32.92 -8.85
CA GLN A 19 14.81 -32.06 -8.44
C GLN A 19 14.97 -32.16 -6.92
N PRO A 20 16.18 -32.48 -6.42
CA PRO A 20 16.44 -32.55 -4.98
C PRO A 20 16.21 -31.18 -4.32
N VAL A 21 16.10 -30.08 -5.07
CA VAL A 21 15.77 -28.74 -4.57
C VAL A 21 14.29 -28.58 -4.24
N PHE A 22 13.38 -29.15 -5.05
CA PHE A 22 11.95 -29.15 -4.73
C PHE A 22 11.69 -29.96 -3.47
N TRP A 23 12.28 -31.16 -3.40
CA TRP A 23 12.23 -31.98 -2.19
C TRP A 23 13.05 -31.40 -1.04
N ALA A 24 14.19 -30.73 -1.25
CA ALA A 24 14.95 -30.12 -0.15
C ALA A 24 14.27 -28.87 0.40
N VAL A 25 13.58 -28.06 -0.40
CA VAL A 25 12.76 -26.94 0.08
C VAL A 25 11.50 -27.45 0.75
N PHE A 26 10.84 -28.47 0.19
CA PHE A 26 9.70 -29.14 0.81
C PHE A 26 10.09 -29.89 2.10
N SER A 27 11.28 -30.49 2.14
CA SER A 27 11.84 -31.20 3.30
C SER A 27 12.47 -30.25 4.31
N LEU A 28 13.03 -29.09 3.94
CA LEU A 28 13.37 -28.02 4.88
C LEU A 28 12.10 -27.39 5.46
N MET A 29 11.06 -27.18 4.63
CA MET A 29 9.75 -26.74 5.11
C MET A 29 9.14 -27.78 6.06
N ALA A 30 9.21 -29.07 5.74
CA ALA A 30 8.79 -30.14 6.62
C ALA A 30 9.67 -30.23 7.88
N LEU A 31 11.00 -30.10 7.79
CA LEU A 31 11.91 -30.12 8.94
C LEU A 31 11.78 -28.90 9.85
N CYS A 32 11.43 -27.73 9.31
CA CYS A 32 11.11 -26.56 10.14
C CYS A 32 9.71 -26.67 10.79
N LEU A 33 8.84 -27.57 10.29
CA LEU A 33 7.50 -27.82 10.83
C LEU A 33 7.44 -29.07 11.75
N LEU A 34 8.42 -29.97 11.67
CA LEU A 34 8.48 -31.20 12.48
C LEU A 34 8.69 -30.98 13.98
N PRO A 35 9.39 -29.93 14.49
CA PRO A 35 9.44 -29.66 15.93
C PRO A 35 8.08 -29.21 16.47
N SER A 36 7.19 -28.76 15.59
CA SER A 36 5.89 -28.24 15.97
C SER A 36 4.78 -29.30 15.82
N GLY A 37 4.90 -30.25 14.89
CA GLY A 37 4.00 -31.40 14.73
C GLY A 37 3.79 -32.25 16.00
N ALA A 38 4.84 -32.51 16.77
CA ALA A 38 4.76 -33.28 18.01
C ALA A 38 4.23 -32.47 19.21
N ALA A 39 4.34 -31.14 19.17
CA ALA A 39 3.69 -30.24 20.14
C ALA A 39 2.23 -29.90 19.74
N PHE A 40 1.81 -30.19 18.50
CA PHE A 40 0.48 -29.84 17.95
C PHE A 40 -0.64 -30.83 18.28
N ALA A 41 -0.36 -31.92 18.99
CA ALA A 41 -1.39 -32.88 19.41
C ALA A 41 -1.82 -32.73 20.88
N GLU A 42 -1.15 -31.89 21.68
CA GLU A 42 -1.26 -31.97 23.15
C GLU A 42 -1.85 -30.74 23.87
N THR A 43 -2.40 -29.76 23.15
CA THR A 43 -3.14 -28.67 23.81
C THR A 43 -4.55 -28.52 23.21
N GLY A 44 -5.53 -29.13 23.87
CA GLY A 44 -6.95 -29.04 23.58
C GLY A 44 -7.60 -27.68 23.91
N SER A 45 -6.91 -26.57 23.63
CA SER A 45 -7.53 -25.24 23.58
C SER A 45 -7.44 -24.70 22.16
N ALA A 46 -8.54 -24.19 21.61
CA ALA A 46 -8.57 -23.55 20.31
C ALA A 46 -7.81 -22.22 20.39
N VAL A 47 -6.49 -22.24 20.18
CA VAL A 47 -5.65 -21.04 20.22
C VAL A 47 -6.06 -20.08 19.10
N SER A 48 -6.55 -18.89 19.46
CA SER A 48 -6.96 -17.82 18.53
C SER A 48 -5.82 -17.31 17.65
N TYR A 49 -4.66 -17.06 18.25
CA TYR A 49 -3.47 -16.53 17.59
C TYR A 49 -2.21 -17.20 18.13
N ARG A 50 -1.30 -17.55 17.24
CA ARG A 50 0.00 -18.14 17.61
C ARG A 50 1.12 -17.12 17.40
N ASP A 51 2.12 -17.19 18.27
CA ASP A 51 3.30 -16.32 18.21
C ASP A 51 4.52 -17.02 17.59
N ILE A 52 5.44 -16.21 17.07
CA ILE A 52 6.76 -16.57 16.62
C ILE A 52 7.76 -15.78 17.46
N PRO A 53 8.61 -16.46 18.25
CA PRO A 53 9.64 -15.79 19.02
C PRO A 53 10.47 -14.82 18.17
N TRP A 54 10.85 -13.67 18.75
CA TRP A 54 11.73 -12.63 18.18
C TRP A 54 11.17 -11.76 17.06
N ILE A 55 10.34 -12.32 16.16
CA ILE A 55 9.82 -11.59 14.99
C ILE A 55 8.39 -11.10 15.23
N GLY A 56 7.58 -11.91 15.92
CA GLY A 56 6.14 -11.70 16.05
C GLY A 56 5.37 -12.13 14.80
N SER A 57 4.25 -12.82 15.01
CA SER A 57 3.41 -13.34 13.92
C SER A 57 2.93 -12.25 12.97
N ARG A 58 2.56 -11.08 13.50
CA ARG A 58 2.11 -9.92 12.70
C ARG A 58 3.15 -9.41 11.70
N ASN A 59 4.41 -9.31 12.11
CA ASN A 59 5.48 -8.85 11.24
C ASN A 59 5.81 -9.89 10.16
N LEU A 60 5.84 -11.18 10.51
CA LEU A 60 6.07 -12.23 9.53
C LEU A 60 4.96 -12.26 8.46
N ILE A 61 3.69 -12.26 8.89
CA ILE A 61 2.53 -12.26 8.00
C ILE A 61 2.57 -11.03 7.07
N TRP A 62 2.96 -9.87 7.60
CA TRP A 62 3.13 -8.68 6.78
C TRP A 62 4.28 -8.82 5.77
N ILE A 63 5.46 -9.32 6.16
CA ILE A 63 6.61 -9.52 5.26
C ILE A 63 6.25 -10.50 4.12
N LEU A 64 5.63 -11.64 4.45
CA LEU A 64 5.21 -12.64 3.48
C LEU A 64 4.15 -12.09 2.53
N SER A 65 3.10 -11.46 3.06
CA SER A 65 2.02 -10.90 2.25
C SER A 65 2.51 -9.78 1.34
N GLN A 66 3.34 -8.86 1.85
CA GLN A 66 3.87 -7.76 1.07
C GLN A 66 4.84 -8.24 -0.02
N THR A 67 5.70 -9.23 0.26
CA THR A 67 6.58 -9.82 -0.75
C THR A 67 5.77 -10.51 -1.85
N HIS A 68 4.74 -11.28 -1.47
CA HIS A 68 3.82 -11.90 -2.42
C HIS A 68 3.09 -10.84 -3.28
N ILE A 69 2.62 -9.74 -2.68
CA ILE A 69 1.94 -8.65 -3.39
C ILE A 69 2.87 -7.97 -4.39
N LEU A 70 4.14 -7.73 -4.07
CA LEU A 70 5.11 -7.12 -5.00
C LEU A 70 5.34 -8.01 -6.23
N PHE A 71 5.50 -9.31 -6.03
CA PHE A 71 5.64 -10.28 -7.12
C PHE A 71 4.33 -10.41 -7.92
N GLY A 72 3.18 -10.47 -7.25
CA GLY A 72 1.86 -10.45 -7.89
C GLY A 72 1.65 -9.18 -8.71
N ALA A 73 2.00 -8.01 -8.19
CA ALA A 73 1.90 -6.74 -8.90
C ALA A 73 2.75 -6.73 -10.19
N PHE A 74 3.96 -7.30 -10.14
CA PHE A 74 4.79 -7.46 -11.32
C PHE A 74 4.17 -8.42 -12.34
N VAL A 75 3.74 -9.60 -11.91
CA VAL A 75 3.15 -10.65 -12.76
C VAL A 75 1.82 -10.22 -13.37
N LEU A 76 1.07 -9.33 -12.72
CA LEU A 76 -0.19 -8.79 -13.23
C LEU A 76 0.00 -7.54 -14.09
N GLY A 77 1.03 -6.74 -13.83
CA GLY A 77 1.30 -5.50 -14.56
C GLY A 77 2.00 -5.72 -15.91
N VAL A 78 2.98 -6.61 -15.96
CA VAL A 78 3.83 -6.83 -17.15
C VAL A 78 3.07 -7.42 -18.34
N PRO A 79 2.19 -8.42 -18.17
CA PRO A 79 1.43 -8.97 -19.29
C PRO A 79 0.61 -7.95 -20.08
N ILE A 80 0.14 -6.88 -19.43
CA ILE A 80 -0.65 -5.82 -20.08
C ILE A 80 0.15 -5.21 -21.22
N PHE A 81 1.37 -4.75 -20.92
CA PHE A 81 2.20 -4.10 -21.92
C PHE A 81 2.94 -5.10 -22.82
N VAL A 82 3.14 -6.34 -22.41
CA VAL A 82 3.67 -7.39 -23.29
C VAL A 82 2.73 -7.63 -24.47
N VAL A 83 1.43 -7.77 -24.22
CA VAL A 83 0.43 -7.91 -25.29
C VAL A 83 0.38 -6.66 -26.17
N ILE A 84 0.44 -5.47 -25.58
CA ILE A 84 0.48 -4.20 -26.35
C ILE A 84 1.73 -4.15 -27.25
N VAL A 85 2.90 -4.48 -26.71
CA VAL A 85 4.17 -4.51 -27.46
C VAL A 85 4.12 -5.55 -28.57
N GLU A 86 3.53 -6.72 -28.33
CA GLU A 86 3.33 -7.74 -29.37
C GLU A 86 2.40 -7.25 -30.49
N VAL A 87 1.27 -6.62 -30.16
CA VAL A 87 0.36 -6.00 -31.14
C VAL A 87 1.08 -4.93 -31.95
N ILE A 88 1.91 -4.10 -31.32
CA ILE A 88 2.75 -3.12 -32.03
C ILE A 88 3.74 -3.84 -32.95
N GLY A 89 4.38 -4.92 -32.52
CA GLY A 89 5.28 -5.72 -33.35
C GLY A 89 4.60 -6.31 -34.57
N ILE A 90 3.37 -6.81 -34.43
CA ILE A 90 2.57 -7.36 -35.54
C ILE A 90 2.15 -6.25 -36.52
N THR A 91 1.70 -5.10 -36.01
CA THR A 91 1.19 -4.00 -36.84
C THR A 91 2.30 -3.23 -37.56
N THR A 92 3.47 -3.09 -36.94
CA THR A 92 4.64 -2.38 -37.52
C THR A 92 5.55 -3.29 -38.33
N GLY A 93 5.51 -4.61 -38.10
CA GLY A 93 6.45 -5.58 -38.69
C GLY A 93 7.87 -5.50 -38.11
N GLU A 94 8.11 -4.69 -37.09
CA GLU A 94 9.42 -4.47 -36.52
C GLU A 94 9.78 -5.56 -35.48
N LYS A 95 10.79 -6.38 -35.82
CA LYS A 95 11.21 -7.53 -34.99
C LYS A 95 11.67 -7.18 -33.56
N ARG A 96 12.10 -5.93 -33.32
CA ARG A 96 12.54 -5.50 -31.98
C ARG A 96 11.41 -5.54 -30.93
N TYR A 97 10.17 -5.30 -31.33
CA TYR A 97 9.03 -5.37 -30.41
C TYR A 97 8.68 -6.82 -30.07
N ASP A 98 8.70 -7.73 -31.06
CA ASP A 98 8.48 -9.17 -30.82
C ASP A 98 9.55 -9.74 -29.89
N ARG A 99 10.83 -9.39 -30.11
CA ARG A 99 11.95 -9.75 -29.23
C ARG A 99 11.73 -9.23 -27.82
N LEU A 100 11.32 -7.97 -27.65
CA LEU A 100 11.06 -7.38 -26.35
C LEU A 100 9.91 -8.07 -25.61
N ALA A 101 8.79 -8.30 -26.29
CA ALA A 101 7.64 -8.97 -25.70
C ALA A 101 8.00 -10.40 -25.26
N LYS A 102 8.80 -11.12 -26.06
CA LYS A 102 9.32 -12.44 -25.69
C LYS A 102 10.18 -12.38 -24.44
N GLU A 103 11.14 -11.46 -24.39
CA GLU A 103 12.05 -11.33 -23.24
C GLU A 103 11.32 -10.96 -21.94
N PHE A 104 10.30 -10.10 -22.02
CA PHE A 104 9.42 -9.83 -20.88
C PHE A 104 8.58 -11.04 -20.49
N THR A 105 8.06 -11.81 -21.45
CA THR A 105 7.32 -13.04 -21.16
C THR A 105 8.18 -14.07 -20.43
N ASP A 106 9.43 -14.26 -20.87
CA ASP A 106 10.38 -15.14 -20.18
C ASP A 106 10.63 -14.69 -18.72
N LEU A 107 10.66 -13.38 -18.47
CA LEU A 107 10.82 -12.82 -17.14
C LEU A 107 9.58 -13.06 -16.25
N ILE A 108 8.38 -12.92 -16.82
CA ILE A 108 7.11 -13.14 -16.12
C ILE A 108 7.02 -14.59 -15.65
N VAL A 109 7.38 -15.59 -16.46
CA VAL A 109 7.22 -17.01 -16.09
C VAL A 109 8.00 -17.38 -14.82
N ALA A 110 9.25 -16.90 -14.71
CA ALA A 110 10.04 -17.14 -13.50
C ALA A 110 9.47 -16.39 -12.28
N CYS A 111 8.95 -15.18 -12.48
CA CYS A 111 8.29 -14.41 -11.43
C CYS A 111 6.93 -15.03 -11.03
N PHE A 112 6.19 -15.63 -11.98
CA PHE A 112 4.91 -16.29 -11.75
C PHE A 112 5.06 -17.48 -10.81
N ALA A 113 6.04 -18.34 -11.07
CA ALA A 113 6.36 -19.46 -10.18
C ALA A 113 6.73 -18.98 -8.77
N THR A 114 7.58 -17.96 -8.66
CA THR A 114 7.97 -17.34 -7.38
C THR A 114 6.75 -16.76 -6.64
N THR A 115 5.84 -16.10 -7.37
CA THR A 115 4.59 -15.55 -6.83
C THR A 115 3.71 -16.64 -6.24
N ALA A 116 3.51 -17.74 -6.98
CA ALA A 116 2.69 -18.87 -6.54
C ALA A 116 3.28 -19.53 -5.28
N THR A 117 4.61 -19.75 -5.24
CA THR A 117 5.28 -20.28 -4.04
C THR A 117 5.11 -19.38 -2.83
N LEU A 118 5.29 -18.06 -2.99
CA LEU A 118 5.08 -17.09 -1.91
C LEU A 118 3.61 -17.03 -1.47
N GLY A 119 2.66 -17.19 -2.39
CA GLY A 119 1.23 -17.21 -2.09
C GLY A 119 0.82 -18.43 -1.28
N ILE A 120 1.33 -19.60 -1.65
CA ILE A 120 1.15 -20.84 -0.88
C ILE A 120 1.75 -20.68 0.52
N LEU A 121 3.00 -20.21 0.62
CA LEU A 121 3.67 -19.97 1.90
C LEU A 121 2.88 -18.99 2.78
N PHE A 122 2.37 -17.91 2.19
CA PHE A 122 1.55 -16.92 2.87
C PHE A 122 0.22 -17.52 3.39
N LEU A 123 -0.49 -18.30 2.57
CA LEU A 123 -1.71 -18.98 2.99
C LEU A 123 -1.45 -19.94 4.15
N PHE A 124 -0.41 -20.75 4.07
CA PHE A 124 -0.03 -21.65 5.17
C PHE A 124 0.31 -20.88 6.45
N ALA A 125 1.04 -19.76 6.34
CA ALA A 125 1.34 -18.91 7.49
C ALA A 125 0.05 -18.35 8.12
N LEU A 126 -0.93 -17.89 7.33
CA LEU A 126 -2.22 -17.44 7.85
C LEU A 126 -2.99 -18.55 8.56
N LEU A 127 -3.04 -19.76 7.99
CA LEU A 127 -3.74 -20.90 8.60
C LEU A 127 -3.09 -21.34 9.92
N VAL A 128 -1.76 -21.25 10.02
CA VAL A 128 -1.01 -21.66 11.22
C VAL A 128 -1.07 -20.59 12.30
N PHE A 129 -0.82 -19.33 11.96
CA PHE A 129 -0.65 -18.27 12.94
C PHE A 129 -1.95 -17.55 13.28
N TYR A 130 -2.85 -17.37 12.29
CA TYR A 130 -4.11 -16.60 12.42
C TYR A 130 -5.35 -17.50 12.14
N PRO A 131 -5.54 -18.62 12.86
CA PRO A 131 -6.64 -19.56 12.60
C PRO A 131 -8.03 -18.92 12.81
N GLU A 132 -8.18 -18.02 13.78
CA GLU A 132 -9.45 -17.32 14.04
C GLU A 132 -9.85 -16.42 12.86
N LEU A 133 -8.94 -15.56 12.39
CA LEU A 133 -9.16 -14.73 11.20
C LEU A 133 -9.51 -15.59 9.99
N MET A 134 -8.80 -16.69 9.78
CA MET A 134 -9.06 -17.58 8.63
C MET A 134 -10.42 -18.26 8.73
N SER A 135 -10.89 -18.61 9.93
CA SER A 135 -12.24 -19.13 10.16
C SER A 135 -13.32 -18.10 9.77
N VAL A 136 -13.19 -16.85 10.25
CA VAL A 136 -14.11 -15.75 9.91
C VAL A 136 -14.11 -15.48 8.40
N MET A 137 -12.93 -15.34 7.80
CA MET A 137 -12.80 -15.07 6.36
C MET A 137 -13.34 -16.23 5.51
N ALA A 138 -13.13 -17.49 5.93
CA ALA A 138 -13.71 -18.66 5.27
C ALA A 138 -15.24 -18.67 5.36
N GLY A 139 -15.82 -18.33 6.52
CA GLY A 139 -17.26 -18.25 6.71
C GLY A 139 -17.95 -17.22 5.80
N ILE A 140 -17.27 -16.11 5.50
CA ILE A 140 -17.80 -15.04 4.64
C ILE A 140 -17.55 -15.33 3.15
N PHE A 141 -16.34 -15.76 2.79
CA PHE A 141 -15.87 -15.80 1.40
C PHE A 141 -15.76 -17.20 0.80
N LYS A 142 -16.32 -18.25 1.42
CA LYS A 142 -16.24 -19.63 0.93
C LYS A 142 -16.48 -19.80 -0.58
N PRO A 143 -17.57 -19.24 -1.18
CA PRO A 143 -17.78 -19.36 -2.62
C PRO A 143 -16.69 -18.64 -3.45
N ALA A 144 -16.23 -17.49 -2.99
CA ALA A 144 -15.17 -16.72 -3.64
C ALA A 144 -13.83 -17.47 -3.68
N TYR A 145 -13.50 -18.28 -2.67
CA TYR A 145 -12.29 -19.11 -2.71
C TYR A 145 -12.31 -20.16 -3.83
N TYR A 146 -13.47 -20.76 -4.14
CA TYR A 146 -13.58 -21.68 -5.28
C TYR A 146 -13.41 -20.95 -6.61
N VAL A 147 -14.00 -19.76 -6.74
CA VAL A 147 -13.80 -18.90 -7.94
C VAL A 147 -12.32 -18.54 -8.10
N TYR A 148 -11.65 -18.18 -7.00
CA TYR A 148 -10.22 -17.88 -7.00
C TYR A 148 -9.39 -19.05 -7.54
N LEU A 149 -9.68 -20.29 -7.11
CA LEU A 149 -9.00 -21.48 -7.60
C LEU A 149 -9.14 -21.67 -9.11
N VAL A 150 -10.36 -21.51 -9.65
CA VAL A 150 -10.62 -21.62 -11.10
C VAL A 150 -9.88 -20.53 -11.88
N LEU A 151 -9.91 -19.30 -11.39
CA LEU A 151 -9.18 -18.19 -12.01
C LEU A 151 -7.66 -18.44 -12.01
N PHE A 152 -7.11 -19.00 -10.93
CA PHE A 152 -5.69 -19.30 -10.82
C PHE A 152 -5.25 -20.38 -11.80
N LEU A 153 -6.07 -21.42 -11.98
CA LEU A 153 -5.84 -22.44 -13.01
C LEU A 153 -5.93 -21.86 -14.42
N GLY A 154 -6.91 -20.98 -14.67
CA GLY A 154 -7.07 -20.28 -15.95
C GLY A 154 -5.89 -19.36 -16.28
N GLU A 155 -5.41 -18.60 -15.29
CA GLU A 155 -4.23 -17.74 -15.41
C GLU A 155 -2.98 -18.57 -15.72
N THR A 156 -2.76 -19.66 -14.95
CA THR A 156 -1.63 -20.58 -15.13
C THR A 156 -1.63 -21.24 -16.50
N ALA A 157 -2.80 -21.69 -16.97
CA ALA A 157 -2.93 -22.23 -18.32
C ALA A 157 -2.60 -21.16 -19.38
N SER A 158 -3.13 -19.95 -19.20
CA SER A 158 -2.94 -18.85 -20.15
C SER A 158 -1.49 -18.44 -20.30
N ILE A 159 -0.76 -18.23 -19.18
CA ILE A 159 0.67 -17.93 -19.24
C ILE A 159 1.47 -19.09 -19.85
N TYR A 160 1.13 -20.35 -19.54
CA TYR A 160 1.83 -21.50 -20.09
C TYR A 160 1.67 -21.63 -21.61
N TYR A 161 0.44 -21.47 -22.13
CA TYR A 161 0.21 -21.48 -23.57
C TYR A 161 0.84 -20.28 -24.28
N TYR A 162 0.71 -19.09 -23.69
CA TYR A 162 1.31 -17.88 -24.22
C TYR A 162 2.84 -18.01 -24.33
N TRP A 163 3.50 -18.40 -23.24
CA TRP A 163 4.95 -18.55 -23.23
C TRP A 163 5.45 -19.74 -24.07
N SER A 164 4.92 -20.96 -23.85
CA SER A 164 5.49 -22.18 -24.46
C SER A 164 5.26 -22.30 -25.96
N LYS A 165 4.29 -21.56 -26.51
CA LYS A 165 3.94 -21.59 -27.93
C LYS A 165 4.47 -20.39 -28.72
N TRP A 166 5.31 -19.54 -28.12
CA TRP A 166 5.87 -18.35 -28.77
C TRP A 166 6.45 -18.64 -30.16
N GLU A 167 7.28 -19.68 -30.29
CA GLU A 167 7.87 -20.09 -31.57
C GLU A 167 6.88 -20.82 -32.49
N LYS A 168 6.03 -21.69 -31.91
CA LYS A 168 5.10 -22.54 -32.68
C LYS A 168 3.97 -21.73 -33.32
N TRP A 169 3.56 -20.62 -32.71
CA TRP A 169 2.46 -19.78 -33.18
C TRP A 169 2.94 -18.48 -33.85
N GLN A 170 4.18 -18.41 -34.32
CA GLN A 170 4.66 -17.29 -35.14
C GLN A 170 3.78 -17.05 -36.38
N ASN A 171 3.25 -18.13 -36.99
CA ASN A 171 2.32 -18.07 -38.12
C ASN A 171 0.83 -18.02 -37.69
N ARG A 172 0.54 -18.06 -36.39
CA ARG A 172 -0.82 -18.03 -35.80
C ARG A 172 -0.90 -16.99 -34.69
N LYS A 173 -0.44 -15.75 -34.97
CA LYS A 173 -0.37 -14.67 -33.99
C LYS A 173 -1.71 -14.34 -33.32
N ALA A 174 -2.84 -14.50 -34.03
CA ALA A 174 -4.16 -14.32 -33.42
C ALA A 174 -4.42 -15.28 -32.25
N LEU A 175 -4.00 -16.54 -32.37
CA LEU A 175 -4.13 -17.54 -31.31
C LEU A 175 -3.15 -17.25 -30.16
N HIS A 176 -1.95 -16.77 -30.47
CA HIS A 176 -0.98 -16.35 -29.45
C HIS A 176 -1.51 -15.16 -28.64
N LEU A 177 -2.00 -14.12 -29.33
CA LEU A 177 -2.64 -12.95 -28.71
C LEU A 177 -3.88 -13.33 -27.90
N PHE A 178 -4.69 -14.29 -28.35
CA PHE A 178 -5.85 -14.76 -27.58
C PHE A 178 -5.43 -15.21 -26.17
N TRP A 179 -4.38 -16.03 -26.06
CA TRP A 179 -3.89 -16.48 -24.76
C TRP A 179 -3.22 -15.37 -23.95
N GLY A 180 -2.55 -14.42 -24.60
CA GLY A 180 -2.05 -13.21 -23.94
C GLY A 180 -3.19 -12.33 -23.38
N MET A 181 -4.29 -12.20 -24.10
CA MET A 181 -5.48 -11.49 -23.65
C MET A 181 -6.18 -12.23 -22.50
N MET A 182 -6.32 -13.55 -22.59
CA MET A 182 -6.87 -14.36 -21.50
C MET A 182 -6.04 -14.24 -20.22
N LEU A 183 -4.70 -14.25 -20.33
CA LEU A 183 -3.81 -14.01 -19.20
C LEU A 183 -4.13 -12.68 -18.49
N ASN A 184 -4.34 -11.62 -19.25
CA ASN A 184 -4.71 -10.31 -18.69
C ASN A 184 -6.11 -10.28 -18.06
N ILE A 185 -7.09 -10.96 -18.67
CA ILE A 185 -8.45 -11.06 -18.11
C ILE A 185 -8.43 -11.84 -16.81
N PHE A 186 -7.83 -13.03 -16.80
CA PHE A 186 -7.72 -13.83 -15.58
C PHE A 186 -6.96 -13.07 -14.50
N GLY A 187 -5.80 -12.49 -14.83
CA GLY A 187 -5.01 -11.69 -13.89
C GLY A 187 -5.79 -10.50 -13.33
N PHE A 188 -6.55 -9.77 -14.15
CA PHE A 188 -7.39 -8.66 -13.68
C PHE A 188 -8.45 -9.14 -12.67
N VAL A 189 -9.18 -10.21 -12.98
CA VAL A 189 -10.22 -10.74 -12.07
C VAL A 189 -9.59 -11.31 -10.80
N ILE A 190 -8.44 -12.01 -10.92
CA ILE A 190 -7.67 -12.51 -9.78
C ILE A 190 -7.12 -11.41 -8.91
N MET A 191 -6.87 -10.22 -9.45
CA MET A 191 -6.49 -9.07 -8.65
C MET A 191 -7.69 -8.53 -7.88
N CYS A 192 -8.83 -8.36 -8.56
CA CYS A 192 -10.04 -7.78 -8.00
C CYS A 192 -10.62 -8.60 -6.85
N LEU A 193 -10.54 -9.93 -6.92
CA LEU A 193 -11.17 -10.80 -5.93
C LEU A 193 -10.49 -10.71 -4.53
N PRO A 194 -9.17 -10.95 -4.36
CA PRO A 194 -8.47 -10.73 -3.10
C PRO A 194 -8.38 -9.26 -2.69
N SER A 195 -8.45 -8.31 -3.63
CA SER A 195 -8.67 -6.91 -3.26
C SER A 195 -9.98 -6.74 -2.47
N GLY A 196 -11.02 -7.52 -2.79
CA GLY A 196 -12.26 -7.57 -2.03
C GLY A 196 -12.02 -8.02 -0.58
N PHE A 197 -11.22 -9.08 -0.39
CA PHE A 197 -10.90 -9.61 0.94
C PHE A 197 -10.07 -8.60 1.76
N LEU A 198 -9.13 -7.91 1.12
CA LEU A 198 -8.29 -6.90 1.76
C LEU A 198 -9.08 -5.63 2.08
N SER A 199 -9.94 -5.18 1.17
CA SER A 199 -10.76 -3.98 1.36
C SER A 199 -11.85 -4.21 2.39
N PHE A 200 -12.46 -5.39 2.45
CA PHE A 200 -13.42 -5.75 3.51
C PHE A 200 -12.79 -5.69 4.90
N GLN A 201 -11.53 -6.11 5.01
CA GLN A 201 -10.76 -6.01 6.24
C GLN A 201 -10.55 -4.56 6.72
N ALA A 202 -10.46 -3.58 5.81
CA ALA A 202 -10.26 -2.17 6.13
C ALA A 202 -11.57 -1.37 6.22
N SER A 203 -12.56 -1.72 5.39
CA SER A 203 -13.87 -1.10 5.34
C SER A 203 -14.98 -2.15 5.29
N PRO A 204 -15.20 -2.90 6.38
CA PRO A 204 -16.24 -3.91 6.41
C PRO A 204 -17.63 -3.29 6.25
N VAL A 205 -18.56 -4.13 5.78
CA VAL A 205 -19.98 -3.81 5.67
C VAL A 205 -20.76 -4.75 6.56
N VAL A 206 -21.92 -4.29 7.02
CA VAL A 206 -22.82 -5.14 7.82
C VAL A 206 -23.37 -6.25 6.92
N LEU A 207 -23.24 -7.49 7.37
CA LEU A 207 -23.74 -8.66 6.66
C LEU A 207 -24.99 -9.18 7.36
N ASN A 208 -26.13 -9.16 6.66
CA ASN A 208 -27.36 -9.75 7.18
C ASN A 208 -27.18 -11.29 7.32
N PRO A 209 -27.44 -11.88 8.51
CA PRO A 209 -27.36 -13.32 8.72
C PRO A 209 -28.20 -14.16 7.75
N GLU A 210 -29.31 -13.63 7.24
CA GLU A 210 -30.24 -14.33 6.35
C GLU A 210 -29.73 -14.47 4.90
N LEU A 211 -28.66 -13.74 4.53
CA LEU A 211 -28.11 -13.79 3.18
C LEU A 211 -27.57 -15.18 2.84
N GLY A 212 -27.87 -15.64 1.62
CA GLY A 212 -27.27 -16.85 1.07
C GLY A 212 -25.73 -16.72 0.92
N PRO A 213 -24.97 -17.83 0.82
CA PRO A 213 -23.50 -17.79 0.80
C PRO A 213 -22.91 -16.90 -0.31
N TRP A 214 -23.51 -16.90 -1.50
CA TRP A 214 -23.06 -16.09 -2.65
C TRP A 214 -23.34 -14.60 -2.45
N GLU A 215 -24.54 -14.24 -1.98
CA GLU A 215 -24.94 -12.86 -1.72
C GLU A 215 -24.12 -12.27 -0.59
N ARG A 216 -23.86 -13.04 0.47
CA ARG A 216 -22.99 -12.64 1.59
C ARG A 216 -21.57 -12.33 1.11
N ALA A 217 -20.98 -13.25 0.33
CA ALA A 217 -19.63 -13.06 -0.20
C ALA A 217 -19.55 -11.83 -1.13
N TRP A 218 -20.54 -11.65 -2.01
CA TRP A 218 -20.61 -10.52 -2.93
C TRP A 218 -20.79 -9.18 -2.18
N THR A 219 -21.68 -9.15 -1.19
CA THR A 219 -21.91 -7.95 -0.35
C THR A 219 -20.63 -7.55 0.38
N ALA A 220 -19.89 -8.52 0.92
CA ALA A 220 -18.60 -8.27 1.57
C ALA A 220 -17.52 -7.78 0.59
N ILE A 221 -17.44 -8.34 -0.63
CA ILE A 221 -16.50 -7.91 -1.67
C ILE A 221 -16.81 -6.49 -2.15
N ASN A 222 -18.08 -6.18 -2.41
CA ASN A 222 -18.52 -4.91 -2.97
C ASN A 222 -18.62 -3.81 -1.89
N ASN A 223 -17.56 -3.68 -1.09
CA ASN A 223 -17.44 -2.63 -0.10
C ASN A 223 -16.90 -1.32 -0.75
N PRO A 224 -17.12 -0.15 -0.13
CA PRO A 224 -16.80 1.14 -0.77
C PRO A 224 -15.34 1.40 -1.15
N THR A 225 -14.36 0.77 -0.49
CA THR A 225 -12.96 0.95 -0.88
C THR A 225 -12.50 -0.03 -1.97
N TRP A 226 -13.35 -0.99 -2.38
CA TRP A 226 -13.00 -2.06 -3.32
C TRP A 226 -12.61 -1.55 -4.72
N TRP A 227 -13.45 -0.75 -5.37
CA TRP A 227 -13.12 -0.18 -6.68
C TRP A 227 -11.96 0.82 -6.64
N PRO A 228 -11.93 1.78 -5.69
CA PRO A 228 -10.80 2.68 -5.52
C PRO A 228 -9.47 1.92 -5.34
N VAL A 229 -9.44 0.84 -4.54
CA VAL A 229 -8.23 0.04 -4.36
C VAL A 229 -7.85 -0.73 -5.62
N ASN A 230 -8.82 -1.26 -6.38
CA ASN A 230 -8.53 -1.96 -7.64
C ASN A 230 -7.91 -1.02 -8.68
N ILE A 231 -8.46 0.18 -8.85
CA ILE A 231 -7.92 1.18 -9.77
C ILE A 231 -6.51 1.59 -9.34
N HIS A 232 -6.32 1.88 -8.06
CA HIS A 232 -5.01 2.18 -7.49
C HIS A 232 -4.00 1.05 -7.72
N ARG A 233 -4.41 -0.21 -7.55
CA ARG A 233 -3.54 -1.38 -7.75
C ARG A 233 -3.17 -1.58 -9.22
N ILE A 234 -4.10 -1.45 -10.16
CA ILE A 234 -3.80 -1.61 -11.60
C ILE A 234 -2.76 -0.58 -12.03
N VAL A 235 -2.97 0.68 -11.66
CA VAL A 235 -2.03 1.76 -11.97
C VAL A 235 -0.68 1.47 -11.30
N GLY A 236 -0.67 1.10 -10.03
CA GLY A 236 0.55 0.73 -9.30
C GLY A 236 1.31 -0.45 -9.91
N ASN A 237 0.60 -1.48 -10.39
CA ASN A 237 1.19 -2.65 -11.04
C ASN A 237 1.89 -2.26 -12.35
N ILE A 238 1.31 -1.34 -13.13
CA ILE A 238 1.93 -0.80 -14.35
C ILE A 238 3.20 -0.02 -14.01
N VAL A 239 3.16 0.83 -12.97
CA VAL A 239 4.32 1.60 -12.50
C VAL A 239 5.47 0.65 -12.10
N LEU A 240 5.15 -0.34 -11.25
CA LEU A 240 6.12 -1.33 -10.78
C LEU A 240 6.71 -2.13 -11.95
N GLY A 241 5.85 -2.67 -12.82
CA GLY A 241 6.26 -3.45 -13.99
C GLY A 241 7.20 -2.67 -14.90
N GLY A 242 6.84 -1.42 -15.25
CA GLY A 242 7.65 -0.56 -16.08
C GLY A 242 9.03 -0.26 -15.50
N TYR A 243 9.10 0.13 -14.23
CA TYR A 243 10.39 0.42 -13.58
C TYR A 243 11.25 -0.83 -13.37
N ILE A 244 10.66 -1.98 -13.02
CA ILE A 244 11.42 -3.23 -12.90
C ILE A 244 11.99 -3.67 -14.27
N CYS A 245 11.18 -3.61 -15.33
CA CYS A 245 11.64 -3.87 -16.70
C CYS A 245 12.76 -2.90 -17.12
N GLY A 246 12.65 -1.62 -16.73
CA GLY A 246 13.69 -0.62 -16.93
C GLY A 246 14.98 -0.95 -16.17
N ALA A 247 14.88 -1.39 -14.91
CA ALA A 247 16.04 -1.79 -14.12
C ALA A 247 16.71 -3.07 -14.64
N TYR A 248 15.93 -4.05 -15.08
CA TYR A 248 16.45 -5.24 -15.79
C TYR A 248 17.30 -4.81 -16.99
N ALA A 249 16.76 -3.93 -17.82
CA ALA A 249 17.46 -3.40 -18.98
C ALA A 249 18.71 -2.59 -18.59
N GLY A 250 18.64 -1.80 -17.53
CA GLY A 250 19.79 -1.04 -17.03
C GLY A 250 20.93 -1.92 -16.54
N VAL A 251 20.62 -2.99 -15.79
CA VAL A 251 21.62 -3.98 -15.37
C VAL A 251 22.21 -4.72 -16.57
N ALA A 252 21.35 -5.15 -17.51
CA ALA A 252 21.77 -5.84 -18.71
C ALA A 252 22.63 -4.95 -19.63
N TYR A 253 22.30 -3.67 -19.77
CA TYR A 253 23.09 -2.67 -20.51
C TYR A 253 24.49 -2.52 -19.92
N LEU A 254 24.61 -2.48 -18.59
CA LEU A 254 25.90 -2.37 -17.91
C LEU A 254 26.76 -3.62 -18.07
N GLY A 255 26.14 -4.78 -18.26
CA GLY A 255 26.79 -6.07 -18.53
C GLY A 255 27.00 -6.40 -20.01
N ALA A 256 26.45 -5.59 -20.93
CA ALA A 256 26.46 -5.84 -22.37
C ALA A 256 27.88 -5.79 -22.95
N LYS A 257 28.22 -6.82 -23.75
CA LYS A 257 29.55 -6.99 -24.35
C LYS A 257 29.60 -6.45 -25.78
N THR A 258 28.48 -6.51 -26.49
CA THR A 258 28.39 -6.03 -27.88
C THR A 258 27.64 -4.71 -27.97
N GLN A 259 27.88 -3.97 -29.05
CA GLN A 259 27.15 -2.74 -29.33
C GLN A 259 25.66 -3.00 -29.60
N GLU A 260 25.33 -4.10 -30.28
CA GLU A 260 23.94 -4.51 -30.52
C GLU A 260 23.18 -4.79 -29.21
N GLU A 261 23.81 -5.49 -28.26
CA GLU A 261 23.23 -5.71 -26.94
C GLU A 261 22.99 -4.39 -26.21
N ARG A 262 23.94 -3.45 -26.28
CA ARG A 262 23.79 -2.12 -25.70
C ARG A 262 22.63 -1.36 -26.32
N GLU A 263 22.48 -1.38 -27.64
CA GLU A 263 21.38 -0.73 -28.34
C GLU A 263 20.02 -1.31 -27.93
N HIS A 264 19.92 -2.63 -27.87
CA HIS A 264 18.72 -3.33 -27.44
C HIS A 264 18.33 -2.98 -26.00
N TYR A 265 19.26 -3.10 -25.05
CA TYR A 265 18.96 -2.81 -23.63
C TYR A 265 18.77 -1.32 -23.37
N ASP A 266 19.38 -0.43 -24.15
CA ASP A 266 19.13 1.00 -24.07
C ASP A 266 17.70 1.35 -24.47
N TRP A 267 17.22 0.73 -25.55
CA TRP A 267 15.85 0.86 -26.02
C TRP A 267 14.85 0.23 -25.06
N MET A 268 15.14 -0.97 -24.55
CA MET A 268 14.34 -1.64 -23.52
C MET A 268 14.23 -0.80 -22.25
N GLY A 269 15.33 -0.19 -21.79
CA GLY A 269 15.35 0.70 -20.63
C GLY A 269 14.51 1.96 -20.84
N TYR A 270 14.52 2.52 -22.05
CA TYR A 270 13.61 3.60 -22.43
C TYR A 270 12.15 3.17 -22.38
N THR A 271 11.81 2.02 -22.95
CA THR A 271 10.43 1.50 -22.95
C THR A 271 9.94 1.23 -21.52
N GLY A 272 10.76 0.62 -20.66
CA GLY A 272 10.44 0.39 -19.25
C GLY A 272 10.22 1.70 -18.48
N ASN A 273 11.13 2.67 -18.58
CA ASN A 273 10.97 3.97 -17.94
C ASN A 273 9.73 4.71 -18.45
N PHE A 274 9.44 4.63 -19.76
CA PHE A 274 8.23 5.21 -20.34
C PHE A 274 6.96 4.61 -19.76
N ILE A 275 6.85 3.28 -19.69
CA ILE A 275 5.70 2.59 -19.08
C ILE A 275 5.57 2.97 -17.60
N GLY A 276 6.68 2.98 -16.86
CA GLY A 276 6.71 3.35 -15.44
C GLY A 276 6.22 4.78 -15.20
N VAL A 277 6.69 5.73 -16.00
CA VAL A 277 6.22 7.13 -15.96
C VAL A 277 4.76 7.24 -16.36
N PHE A 278 4.34 6.54 -17.41
CA PHE A 278 2.94 6.59 -17.87
C PHE A 278 1.97 6.13 -16.79
N GLY A 279 2.30 5.06 -16.06
CA GLY A 279 1.53 4.65 -14.87
C GLY A 279 1.67 5.64 -13.70
N LEU A 280 2.82 6.32 -13.57
CA LEU A 280 3.07 7.23 -12.44
C LEU A 280 2.24 8.51 -12.55
N LEU A 281 1.95 9.00 -13.77
CA LEU A 281 1.19 10.22 -13.99
C LEU A 281 -0.22 10.19 -13.35
N PRO A 282 -1.06 9.14 -13.52
CA PRO A 282 -2.36 9.05 -12.87
C PRO A 282 -2.30 8.56 -11.39
N MET A 283 -1.16 8.09 -10.92
CA MET A 283 -1.02 7.46 -9.60
C MET A 283 -1.44 8.37 -8.43
N PRO A 284 -1.06 9.68 -8.38
CA PRO A 284 -1.52 10.57 -7.32
C PRO A 284 -3.04 10.71 -7.26
N PHE A 285 -3.73 10.65 -8.41
CA PHE A 285 -5.18 10.75 -8.46
C PHE A 285 -5.85 9.48 -7.93
N ALA A 286 -5.37 8.30 -8.36
CA ALA A 286 -5.87 7.03 -7.84
C ALA A 286 -5.62 6.88 -6.34
N GLY A 287 -4.49 7.38 -5.83
CA GLY A 287 -4.19 7.47 -4.40
C GLY A 287 -5.12 8.42 -3.64
N TYR A 288 -5.35 9.62 -4.19
CA TYR A 288 -6.25 10.61 -3.60
C TYR A 288 -7.67 10.09 -3.50
N TRP A 289 -8.19 9.48 -4.57
CA TRP A 289 -9.53 8.91 -4.57
C TRP A 289 -9.67 7.81 -3.51
N LEU A 290 -8.74 6.85 -3.46
CA LEU A 290 -8.74 5.81 -2.43
C LEU A 290 -8.76 6.40 -1.01
N MET A 291 -7.96 7.43 -0.75
CA MET A 291 -7.92 8.05 0.58
C MET A 291 -9.17 8.87 0.91
N ARG A 292 -9.80 9.51 -0.08
CA ARG A 292 -11.09 10.16 0.12
C ARG A 292 -12.14 9.16 0.59
N GLU A 293 -12.24 8.01 -0.07
CA GLU A 293 -13.23 6.96 0.24
C GLU A 293 -12.98 6.33 1.62
N VAL A 294 -11.71 6.18 2.01
CA VAL A 294 -11.34 5.76 3.37
C VAL A 294 -11.78 6.80 4.41
N TYR A 295 -11.61 8.09 4.11
CA TYR A 295 -11.98 9.20 5.00
C TYR A 295 -13.50 9.36 5.12
N GLU A 296 -14.23 9.21 4.01
CA GLU A 296 -15.69 9.22 3.94
C GLU A 296 -16.29 7.98 4.63
N TYR A 297 -15.60 6.83 4.57
CA TYR A 297 -16.01 5.66 5.32
C TYR A 297 -15.85 5.83 6.82
N ASN A 298 -14.67 6.26 7.27
CA ASN A 298 -14.40 6.46 8.69
C ASN A 298 -13.39 7.60 8.88
N GLN A 299 -13.87 8.71 9.44
CA GLN A 299 -13.05 9.90 9.68
C GLN A 299 -11.88 9.61 10.63
N GLN A 300 -12.06 8.75 11.63
CA GLN A 300 -11.00 8.41 12.59
C GLN A 300 -9.84 7.65 11.93
N MET A 301 -10.14 6.69 11.05
CA MET A 301 -9.14 6.01 10.24
C MET A 301 -8.43 7.00 9.29
N GLY A 302 -9.19 7.91 8.68
CA GLY A 302 -8.65 8.99 7.85
C GLY A 302 -7.71 9.93 8.60
N ILE A 303 -8.09 10.35 9.81
CA ILE A 303 -7.27 11.17 10.71
C ILE A 303 -6.03 10.39 11.12
N THR A 304 -6.16 9.13 11.52
CA THR A 304 -5.03 8.26 11.90
C THR A 304 -3.97 8.19 10.79
N LEU A 305 -4.41 8.04 9.54
CA LEU A 305 -3.55 7.98 8.36
C LEU A 305 -2.89 9.31 8.01
N MET A 306 -3.65 10.41 7.97
CA MET A 306 -3.19 11.67 7.35
C MET A 306 -2.81 12.77 8.35
N GLY A 307 -3.39 12.77 9.55
CA GLY A 307 -3.16 13.77 10.59
C GLY A 307 -2.62 13.23 11.91
N GLY A 308 -2.68 11.90 12.12
CA GLY A 308 -2.33 11.22 13.35
C GLY A 308 -0.99 10.51 13.30
N ILE A 309 -0.87 9.40 14.03
CA ILE A 309 0.38 8.67 14.24
C ILE A 309 1.04 8.15 12.94
N LEU A 310 0.26 7.88 11.88
CA LEU A 310 0.78 7.38 10.60
C LEU A 310 1.08 8.47 9.57
N SER A 311 0.78 9.75 9.84
CA SER A 311 0.93 10.86 8.88
C SER A 311 2.36 11.03 8.33
N TRP A 312 3.37 10.71 9.14
CA TRP A 312 4.77 10.75 8.72
C TRP A 312 5.12 9.72 7.65
N LEU A 313 4.40 8.59 7.56
CA LEU A 313 4.56 7.65 6.45
C LEU A 313 4.19 8.32 5.12
N PHE A 314 3.18 9.20 5.09
CA PHE A 314 2.82 9.94 3.88
C PHE A 314 3.85 11.00 3.49
N ILE A 315 4.54 11.61 4.47
CA ILE A 315 5.67 12.51 4.18
C ILE A 315 6.84 11.72 3.58
N LEU A 316 7.18 10.58 4.18
CA LEU A 316 8.18 9.67 3.63
C LEU A 316 7.80 9.17 2.22
N GLN A 317 6.51 8.86 1.99
CA GLN A 317 6.00 8.51 0.66
C GLN A 317 6.21 9.65 -0.33
N ALA A 318 5.93 10.91 0.04
CA ALA A 318 6.12 12.06 -0.83
C ALA A 318 7.60 12.22 -1.25
N VAL A 319 8.55 11.98 -0.33
CA VAL A 319 9.99 11.92 -0.66
C VAL A 319 10.26 10.89 -1.76
N LEU A 320 9.76 9.67 -1.59
CA LEU A 320 10.00 8.59 -2.54
C LEU A 320 9.39 8.89 -3.92
N ILE A 321 8.15 9.40 -3.98
CA ILE A 321 7.51 9.76 -5.24
C ILE A 321 8.24 10.93 -5.91
N GLY A 322 8.71 11.91 -5.15
CA GLY A 322 9.55 13.00 -5.67
C GLY A 322 10.80 12.48 -6.36
N VAL A 323 11.49 11.50 -5.75
CA VAL A 323 12.65 10.84 -6.36
C VAL A 323 12.27 10.09 -7.64
N LEU A 324 11.13 9.40 -7.69
CA LEU A 324 10.66 8.73 -8.91
C LEU A 324 10.44 9.72 -10.06
N PHE A 325 9.80 10.86 -9.80
CA PHE A 325 9.62 11.90 -10.83
C PHE A 325 10.96 12.45 -11.30
N VAL A 326 11.86 12.83 -10.38
CA VAL A 326 13.16 13.39 -10.73
C VAL A 326 14.03 12.36 -11.46
N GLY A 327 14.12 11.13 -10.98
CA GLY A 327 14.92 10.06 -11.58
C GLY A 327 14.45 9.70 -13.00
N SER A 328 13.12 9.62 -13.20
CA SER A 328 12.54 9.34 -14.50
C SER A 328 12.76 10.47 -15.52
N ASN A 329 12.60 11.72 -15.10
CA ASN A 329 12.90 12.88 -15.95
C ASN A 329 14.40 12.97 -16.25
N TYR A 330 15.25 12.73 -15.26
CA TYR A 330 16.69 12.70 -15.42
C TYR A 330 17.12 11.68 -16.48
N TYR A 331 16.53 10.48 -16.49
CA TYR A 331 16.78 9.49 -17.54
C TYR A 331 16.43 10.02 -18.93
N PHE A 332 15.26 10.66 -19.10
CA PHE A 332 14.88 11.28 -20.38
C PHE A 332 15.82 12.43 -20.78
N TRP A 333 16.25 13.26 -19.83
CA TRP A 333 17.22 14.35 -20.09
C TRP A 333 18.57 13.82 -20.56
N GLN A 334 19.06 12.74 -19.94
CA GLN A 334 20.25 12.04 -20.42
C GLN A 334 20.02 11.48 -21.84
N GLY A 335 18.83 10.91 -22.09
CA GLY A 335 18.45 10.43 -23.42
C GLY A 335 18.50 11.55 -24.47
N ILE A 336 17.94 12.72 -24.19
CA ILE A 336 18.04 13.88 -25.10
C ILE A 336 19.51 14.30 -25.26
N ALA A 337 20.27 14.36 -24.18
CA ALA A 337 21.65 14.84 -24.22
C ALA A 337 22.60 13.93 -25.03
N TYR A 338 22.40 12.61 -25.01
CA TYR A 338 23.33 11.64 -25.60
C TYR A 338 22.80 10.97 -26.88
N ARG A 339 21.50 10.73 -27.00
CA ARG A 339 20.91 10.05 -28.17
C ARG A 339 20.57 11.00 -29.32
N THR A 340 20.48 12.31 -29.05
CA THR A 340 20.01 13.32 -30.01
C THR A 340 21.10 14.31 -30.39
N HIS A 341 21.10 14.77 -31.65
CA HIS A 341 22.02 15.79 -32.13
C HIS A 341 21.59 17.21 -31.69
N SER A 342 20.29 17.41 -31.48
CA SER A 342 19.71 18.70 -31.05
C SER A 342 19.85 19.00 -29.55
N ALA A 343 20.64 18.23 -28.79
CA ALA A 343 20.79 18.34 -27.34
C ALA A 343 20.98 19.77 -26.82
N LYS A 344 21.77 20.60 -27.53
CA LYS A 344 22.04 22.00 -27.15
C LYS A 344 20.76 22.84 -27.03
N LYS A 345 19.76 22.60 -27.88
CA LYS A 345 18.48 23.33 -27.90
C LYS A 345 17.66 23.11 -26.63
N TYR A 346 17.80 21.94 -26.00
CA TYR A 346 16.96 21.53 -24.88
C TYR A 346 17.56 21.87 -23.50
N LYS A 347 18.79 22.38 -23.43
CA LYS A 347 19.46 22.68 -22.16
C LYS A 347 18.67 23.64 -21.26
N VAL A 348 18.20 24.76 -21.81
CA VAL A 348 17.44 25.78 -21.04
C VAL A 348 16.06 25.23 -20.62
N PRO A 349 15.25 24.63 -21.52
CA PRO A 349 14.01 23.97 -21.09
C PRO A 349 14.21 22.92 -20.00
N ILE A 350 15.26 22.09 -20.09
CA ILE A 350 15.57 21.07 -19.08
C ILE A 350 15.88 21.71 -17.72
N LEU A 351 16.67 22.80 -17.71
CA LEU A 351 16.97 23.53 -16.47
C LEU A 351 15.71 24.11 -15.83
N LEU A 352 14.81 24.72 -16.62
CA LEU A 352 13.54 25.26 -16.13
C LEU A 352 12.66 24.16 -15.55
N MET A 353 12.52 23.02 -16.25
CA MET A 353 11.77 21.87 -15.76
C MET A 353 12.34 21.34 -14.44
N MET A 354 13.68 21.30 -14.31
CA MET A 354 14.34 20.88 -13.07
C MET A 354 14.01 21.82 -11.91
N VAL A 355 14.05 23.14 -12.13
CA VAL A 355 13.68 24.13 -11.10
C VAL A 355 12.21 23.97 -10.69
N VAL A 356 11.30 23.79 -11.66
CA VAL A 356 9.88 23.56 -11.36
C VAL A 356 9.69 22.27 -10.58
N LEU A 357 10.33 21.16 -10.97
CA LEU A 357 10.21 19.87 -10.28
C LEU A 357 10.74 19.94 -8.85
N VAL A 358 11.94 20.51 -8.65
CA VAL A 358 12.55 20.64 -7.31
C VAL A 358 11.77 21.61 -6.43
N GLY A 359 11.32 22.75 -6.98
CA GLY A 359 10.47 23.70 -6.24
C GLY A 359 9.13 23.09 -5.83
N SER A 360 8.49 22.38 -6.76
CA SER A 360 7.23 21.66 -6.51
C SER A 360 7.40 20.56 -5.47
N PHE A 361 8.49 19.80 -5.58
CA PHE A 361 8.84 18.76 -4.62
C PHE A 361 9.07 19.34 -3.22
N SER A 362 9.75 20.48 -3.11
CA SER A 362 10.01 21.15 -1.82
C SER A 362 8.73 21.58 -1.12
N VAL A 363 7.77 22.14 -1.87
CA VAL A 363 6.43 22.48 -1.34
C VAL A 363 5.67 21.22 -0.94
N TRP A 364 5.70 20.17 -1.77
CA TRP A 364 4.97 18.94 -1.49
C TRP A 364 5.47 18.21 -0.23
N LEU A 365 6.79 18.25 -0.01
CA LEU A 365 7.46 17.68 1.16
C LEU A 365 7.05 18.35 2.48
N THR A 366 6.49 19.55 2.42
CA THR A 366 6.23 20.35 3.62
C THR A 366 5.08 19.76 4.45
N PRO A 367 5.31 19.39 5.73
CA PRO A 367 4.26 18.87 6.60
C PRO A 367 3.36 19.98 7.13
N LYS A 368 2.07 19.68 7.34
CA LYS A 368 1.12 20.62 7.97
C LYS A 368 1.35 20.74 9.48
N THR A 369 1.79 19.67 10.11
CA THR A 369 2.07 19.58 11.55
C THR A 369 3.51 19.15 11.72
N ILE A 370 4.29 19.93 12.47
CA ILE A 370 5.67 19.61 12.81
C ILE A 370 5.65 18.92 14.17
N VAL A 371 6.50 17.90 14.36
CA VAL A 371 6.70 17.32 15.70
C VAL A 371 7.46 18.36 16.52
N ALA A 372 6.76 18.99 17.45
CA ALA A 372 7.26 20.06 18.29
C ALA A 372 6.99 19.72 19.75
N SER A 373 7.91 20.09 20.63
CA SER A 373 7.70 20.09 22.07
C SER A 373 6.56 21.03 22.45
N VAL A 374 6.05 20.89 23.68
CA VAL A 374 5.03 21.81 24.21
C VAL A 374 5.54 23.25 24.19
N SER A 375 6.81 23.47 24.54
CA SER A 375 7.44 24.80 24.53
C SER A 375 7.50 25.42 23.13
N GLU A 376 7.85 24.62 22.12
CA GLU A 376 7.89 25.07 20.72
C GLU A 376 6.49 25.31 20.16
N THR A 377 5.52 24.48 20.53
CA THR A 377 4.10 24.64 20.14
C THR A 377 3.52 25.95 20.69
N LEU A 378 3.84 26.28 21.95
CA LEU A 378 3.49 27.56 22.56
C LEU A 378 4.20 28.73 21.85
N ALA A 379 5.49 28.59 21.54
CA ALA A 379 6.26 29.61 20.82
C ALA A 379 5.75 29.87 19.38
N MET A 380 5.22 28.84 18.72
CA MET A 380 4.61 28.94 17.39
C MET A 380 3.20 29.57 17.41
N GLY A 381 2.61 29.78 18.59
CA GLY A 381 1.26 30.31 18.73
C GLY A 381 0.15 29.28 18.41
N GLY A 382 0.45 27.98 18.43
CA GLY A 382 -0.52 26.92 18.18
C GLY A 382 0.08 25.64 17.62
N ALA A 383 -0.80 24.69 17.28
CA ALA A 383 -0.41 23.36 16.77
C ALA A 383 0.21 23.36 15.35
N HIS A 384 0.20 24.50 14.65
CA HIS A 384 0.70 24.64 13.29
C HIS A 384 1.68 25.80 13.18
N HIS A 385 2.79 25.57 12.48
CA HIS A 385 3.76 26.62 12.21
C HIS A 385 3.16 27.67 11.25
N PRO A 386 3.23 28.98 11.55
CA PRO A 386 2.52 30.04 10.81
C PRO A 386 2.92 30.15 9.33
N LEU A 387 4.20 29.95 9.00
CA LEU A 387 4.68 29.96 7.61
C LEU A 387 4.61 28.59 6.92
N VAL A 388 5.25 27.58 7.53
CA VAL A 388 5.40 26.24 6.96
C VAL A 388 4.05 25.50 6.85
N GLY A 389 3.14 25.71 7.81
CA GLY A 389 1.82 25.07 7.83
C GLY A 389 0.94 25.44 6.62
N VAL A 390 1.18 26.59 6.00
CA VAL A 390 0.47 27.03 4.79
C VAL A 390 0.76 26.09 3.62
N PHE A 391 2.01 25.67 3.44
CA PHE A 391 2.38 24.74 2.37
C PHE A 391 1.93 23.29 2.63
N GLY A 392 1.66 22.97 3.90
CA GLY A 392 1.19 21.65 4.31
C GLY A 392 -0.28 21.35 3.96
N VAL A 393 -1.06 22.32 3.48
CA VAL A 393 -2.48 22.09 3.14
C VAL A 393 -2.65 21.40 1.78
N MET A 394 -3.78 20.69 1.61
CA MET A 394 -4.09 19.98 0.38
C MET A 394 -4.10 20.87 -0.87
N SER A 395 -4.46 22.15 -0.73
CA SER A 395 -4.42 23.12 -1.85
C SER A 395 -3.01 23.28 -2.42
N ALA A 396 -2.00 23.48 -1.57
CA ALA A 396 -0.61 23.57 -2.00
C ALA A 396 -0.15 22.24 -2.60
N LYS A 397 -0.34 21.14 -1.87
CA LYS A 397 0.14 19.80 -2.25
C LYS A 397 -0.38 19.35 -3.62
N LEU A 398 -1.69 19.47 -3.84
CA LEU A 398 -2.29 19.05 -5.10
C LEU A 398 -1.85 19.92 -6.28
N THR A 399 -1.74 21.23 -6.06
CA THR A 399 -1.27 22.18 -7.08
C THR A 399 0.14 21.80 -7.55
N VAL A 400 1.07 21.59 -6.63
CA VAL A 400 2.46 21.27 -7.00
C VAL A 400 2.62 19.87 -7.59
N VAL A 401 1.84 18.88 -7.14
CA VAL A 401 1.80 17.56 -7.77
C VAL A 401 1.34 17.65 -9.23
N ASN A 402 0.28 18.42 -9.50
CA ASN A 402 -0.21 18.63 -10.87
C ASN A 402 0.83 19.35 -11.75
N LEU A 403 1.57 20.31 -11.19
CA LEU A 403 2.70 20.94 -11.89
C LEU A 403 3.83 19.96 -12.19
N MET A 404 4.15 19.03 -11.27
CA MET A 404 5.14 17.97 -11.51
C MET A 404 4.69 17.02 -12.62
N ILE A 405 3.41 16.64 -12.65
CA ILE A 405 2.82 15.77 -13.70
C ILE A 405 2.92 16.45 -15.07
N ILE A 406 2.47 17.71 -15.18
CA ILE A 406 2.57 18.49 -16.42
C ILE A 406 4.02 18.62 -16.87
N THR A 407 4.94 18.95 -15.94
CA THR A 407 6.36 19.11 -16.25
C THR A 407 6.98 17.82 -16.79
N THR A 408 6.64 16.69 -16.15
CA THR A 408 7.09 15.36 -16.59
C THR A 408 6.51 14.99 -17.96
N PHE A 409 5.24 15.30 -18.19
CA PHE A 409 4.60 15.12 -19.48
C PHE A 409 5.25 15.97 -20.58
N ILE A 410 5.58 17.23 -20.29
CA ILE A 410 6.34 18.10 -21.21
C ILE A 410 7.68 17.47 -21.55
N CYS A 411 8.41 16.95 -20.55
CA CYS A 411 9.68 16.27 -20.79
C CYS A 411 9.53 15.09 -21.77
N PHE A 412 8.47 14.29 -21.62
CA PHE A 412 8.15 13.22 -22.56
C PHE A 412 7.86 13.75 -23.97
N ILE A 413 7.03 14.78 -24.12
CA ILE A 413 6.72 15.38 -25.43
C ILE A 413 7.99 15.94 -26.10
N LEU A 414 8.88 16.58 -25.33
CA LEU A 414 10.16 17.07 -25.85
C LEU A 414 11.04 15.92 -26.34
N TYR A 415 11.12 14.82 -25.57
CA TYR A 415 11.84 13.62 -25.98
C TYR A 415 11.26 13.02 -27.26
N TRP A 416 9.93 12.87 -27.33
CA TRP A 416 9.25 12.24 -28.46
C TRP A 416 9.42 13.03 -29.77
N ARG A 417 9.54 14.35 -29.66
CA ARG A 417 9.74 15.30 -30.77
C ARG A 417 11.21 15.55 -31.11
N ALA A 418 12.17 15.07 -30.31
CA ALA A 418 13.58 15.34 -30.55
C ALA A 418 14.03 14.81 -31.92
N ASP A 419 14.86 15.59 -32.62
CA ASP A 419 15.36 15.33 -33.98
C ASP A 419 14.27 15.03 -35.03
N LYS A 420 13.06 15.54 -34.83
CA LYS A 420 11.95 15.47 -35.78
C LYS A 420 11.44 16.86 -36.15
N VAL A 421 11.20 17.08 -37.44
CA VAL A 421 10.57 18.29 -37.97
C VAL A 421 9.16 17.95 -38.43
N ILE A 422 8.18 18.63 -37.85
CA ILE A 422 6.76 18.50 -38.21
C ILE A 422 6.53 19.13 -39.59
N THR A 423 6.03 18.34 -40.55
CA THR A 423 5.83 18.75 -41.95
C THR A 423 4.36 18.96 -42.32
N VAL A 424 3.42 18.56 -41.45
CA VAL A 424 1.98 18.73 -41.71
C VAL A 424 1.61 20.21 -41.81
N LYS A 425 0.68 20.57 -42.71
CA LYS A 425 0.29 21.96 -42.99
C LYS A 425 -0.20 22.70 -41.73
N TRP A 426 -0.89 22.00 -40.85
CA TRP A 426 -1.42 22.52 -39.59
C TRP A 426 -0.43 22.42 -38.41
N GLY A 427 0.82 22.01 -38.65
CA GLY A 427 1.82 21.75 -37.61
C GLY A 427 2.20 22.99 -36.79
N LYS A 428 2.24 24.18 -37.42
CA LYS A 428 2.44 25.45 -36.70
C LYS A 428 1.27 25.74 -35.75
N ALA A 429 0.03 25.57 -36.23
CA ALA A 429 -1.17 25.77 -35.41
C ALA A 429 -1.23 24.79 -34.24
N ALA A 430 -0.92 23.50 -34.45
CA ALA A 430 -0.84 22.50 -33.38
C ALA A 430 0.23 22.83 -32.33
N ASN A 431 1.38 23.36 -32.73
CA ASN A 431 2.41 23.79 -31.79
C ASN A 431 1.94 24.97 -30.93
N ILE A 432 1.34 25.98 -31.56
CA ILE A 432 0.79 27.13 -30.85
C ILE A 432 -0.31 26.68 -29.88
N PHE A 433 -1.25 25.86 -30.35
CA PHE A 433 -2.31 25.30 -29.53
C PHE A 433 -1.77 24.49 -28.35
N THR A 434 -0.74 23.66 -28.56
CA THR A 434 -0.09 22.88 -27.51
C THR A 434 0.47 23.78 -26.41
N VAL A 435 1.21 24.83 -26.79
CA VAL A 435 1.81 25.78 -25.84
C VAL A 435 0.72 26.57 -25.10
N LEU A 436 -0.29 27.06 -25.82
CA LEU A 436 -1.40 27.79 -25.21
C LEU A 436 -2.17 26.91 -24.22
N LEU A 437 -2.48 25.67 -24.59
CA LEU A 437 -3.23 24.75 -23.74
C LEU A 437 -2.47 24.40 -22.45
N ILE A 438 -1.17 24.11 -22.57
CA ILE A 438 -0.31 23.86 -21.38
C ILE A 438 -0.24 25.11 -20.51
N THR A 439 -0.03 26.28 -21.11
CA THR A 439 0.08 27.54 -20.36
C THR A 439 -1.21 27.86 -19.64
N ALA A 440 -2.35 27.74 -20.33
CA ALA A 440 -3.68 27.92 -19.74
C ALA A 440 -3.92 26.94 -18.59
N ALA A 441 -3.58 25.65 -18.76
CA ALA A 441 -3.73 24.67 -17.70
C ALA A 441 -2.87 24.99 -16.47
N VAL A 442 -1.61 25.40 -16.65
CA VAL A 442 -0.74 25.81 -15.55
C VAL A 442 -1.32 27.01 -14.79
N VAL A 443 -1.81 28.03 -15.52
CA VAL A 443 -2.46 29.21 -14.91
C VAL A 443 -3.70 28.79 -14.12
N VAL A 444 -4.56 27.95 -14.70
CA VAL A 444 -5.77 27.45 -14.04
C VAL A 444 -5.44 26.64 -12.80
N ILE A 445 -4.45 25.74 -12.85
CA ILE A 445 -4.03 24.92 -11.71
C ILE A 445 -3.53 25.80 -10.56
N ILE A 446 -2.67 26.78 -10.86
CA ILE A 446 -2.15 27.72 -9.86
C ILE A 446 -3.30 28.56 -9.28
N TRP A 447 -4.18 29.09 -10.13
CA TRP A 447 -5.32 29.89 -9.69
C TRP A 447 -6.27 29.09 -8.79
N LEU A 448 -6.65 27.87 -9.18
CA LEU A 448 -7.47 26.97 -8.35
C LEU A 448 -6.78 26.64 -7.03
N GLY A 449 -5.45 26.47 -7.05
CA GLY A 449 -4.63 26.24 -5.87
C GLY A 449 -4.63 27.41 -4.88
N ILE A 450 -4.52 28.64 -5.39
CA ILE A 450 -4.60 29.87 -4.59
C ILE A 450 -6.03 30.07 -4.07
N TYR A 451 -7.03 29.95 -4.94
CA TYR A 451 -8.43 30.08 -4.58
C TYR A 451 -8.85 29.06 -3.50
N GLY A 452 -8.26 27.86 -3.53
CA GLY A 452 -8.48 26.83 -2.53
C GLY A 452 -8.23 27.28 -1.09
N TYR A 453 -7.35 28.26 -0.85
CA TYR A 453 -7.12 28.80 0.51
C TYR A 453 -8.29 29.60 1.07
N PHE A 454 -9.16 30.14 0.21
CA PHE A 454 -10.25 31.04 0.57
C PHE A 454 -11.63 30.35 0.66
N VAL A 455 -11.67 29.03 0.42
CA VAL A 455 -12.92 28.25 0.41
C VAL A 455 -12.92 27.15 1.49
N PRO A 456 -14.11 26.67 1.90
CA PRO A 456 -14.24 25.53 2.82
C PRO A 456 -13.53 24.27 2.32
N SER A 457 -13.08 23.43 3.25
CA SER A 457 -12.34 22.18 2.98
C SER A 457 -13.10 21.21 2.07
N VAL A 458 -14.42 21.06 2.29
CA VAL A 458 -15.28 20.18 1.48
C VAL A 458 -15.29 20.62 0.02
N TYR A 459 -15.48 21.90 -0.25
CA TYR A 459 -15.45 22.43 -1.63
C TYR A 459 -14.07 22.31 -2.27
N ARG A 460 -13.00 22.55 -1.48
CA ARG A 460 -11.62 22.36 -1.92
C ARG A 460 -11.36 20.91 -2.36
N VAL A 461 -11.81 19.94 -1.56
CA VAL A 461 -11.58 18.49 -1.77
C VAL A 461 -12.44 17.93 -2.89
N ASN A 462 -13.73 18.29 -2.94
CA ASN A 462 -14.69 17.66 -3.85
C ASN A 462 -14.82 18.36 -5.20
N VAL A 463 -14.54 19.66 -5.28
CA VAL A 463 -14.73 20.45 -6.51
C VAL A 463 -13.40 20.91 -7.07
N LEU A 464 -12.65 21.73 -6.32
CA LEU A 464 -11.42 22.34 -6.83
C LEU A 464 -10.34 21.29 -7.14
N SER A 465 -10.19 20.30 -6.27
CA SER A 465 -9.21 19.24 -6.47
C SER A 465 -9.52 18.43 -7.73
N VAL A 466 -10.78 18.03 -7.91
CA VAL A 466 -11.25 17.30 -9.10
C VAL A 466 -11.03 18.14 -10.36
N ALA A 467 -11.33 19.44 -10.31
CA ALA A 467 -11.12 20.35 -11.44
C ALA A 467 -9.64 20.44 -11.86
N GLN A 468 -8.71 20.50 -10.90
CA GLN A 468 -7.28 20.48 -11.23
C GLN A 468 -6.86 19.17 -11.92
N VAL A 469 -7.34 18.03 -11.42
CA VAL A 469 -7.08 16.71 -12.01
C VAL A 469 -7.62 16.64 -13.45
N LEU A 470 -8.87 17.05 -13.65
CA LEU A 470 -9.51 17.06 -14.97
C LEU A 470 -8.78 17.96 -15.95
N ALA A 471 -8.26 19.11 -15.50
CA ALA A 471 -7.44 19.98 -16.34
C ALA A 471 -6.16 19.27 -16.81
N VAL A 472 -5.46 18.56 -15.92
CA VAL A 472 -4.27 17.77 -16.29
C VAL A 472 -4.63 16.63 -17.23
N ILE A 473 -5.66 15.84 -16.92
CA ILE A 473 -6.12 14.74 -17.79
C ILE A 473 -6.50 15.28 -19.18
N PHE A 474 -7.20 16.41 -19.25
CA PHE A 474 -7.56 17.05 -20.52
C PHE A 474 -6.34 17.44 -21.35
N VAL A 475 -5.31 18.02 -20.74
CA VAL A 475 -4.02 18.32 -21.38
C VAL A 475 -3.38 17.04 -21.93
N LEU A 476 -3.26 16.00 -21.10
CA LEU A 476 -2.64 14.73 -21.48
C LEU A 476 -3.40 14.04 -22.62
N ALA A 477 -4.73 13.96 -22.52
CA ALA A 477 -5.61 13.30 -23.48
C ALA A 477 -5.71 14.07 -24.81
N THR A 478 -5.52 15.38 -24.81
CA THR A 478 -5.58 16.21 -26.03
C THR A 478 -4.22 16.28 -26.73
N ILE A 479 -3.13 16.52 -25.97
CA ILE A 479 -1.80 16.75 -26.55
C ILE A 479 -1.17 15.46 -27.05
N THR A 480 -1.42 14.32 -26.40
CA THR A 480 -0.83 13.04 -26.82
C THR A 480 -1.26 12.65 -28.23
N PRO A 481 -2.57 12.58 -28.56
CA PRO A 481 -3.02 12.30 -29.93
C PRO A 481 -2.61 13.40 -30.92
N LEU A 482 -2.72 14.68 -30.53
CA LEU A 482 -2.31 15.79 -31.39
C LEU A 482 -0.84 15.69 -31.79
N THR A 483 0.03 15.34 -30.84
CA THR A 483 1.46 15.12 -31.08
C THR A 483 1.68 13.88 -31.95
N ALA A 484 1.00 12.77 -31.67
CA ALA A 484 1.09 11.54 -32.46
C ALA A 484 0.74 11.80 -33.94
N LEU A 485 -0.39 12.46 -34.19
CA LEU A 485 -0.87 12.80 -35.52
C LEU A 485 0.06 13.79 -36.23
N SER A 486 0.58 14.79 -35.51
CA SER A 486 1.55 15.75 -36.06
C SER A 486 2.87 15.08 -36.48
N LEU A 487 3.28 14.04 -35.75
CA LEU A 487 4.54 13.33 -35.98
C LEU A 487 4.44 12.24 -37.05
N LYS A 488 3.23 11.82 -37.47
CA LYS A 488 3.05 10.76 -38.47
C LYS A 488 3.73 11.06 -39.81
N SER A 489 3.81 12.33 -40.20
CA SER A 489 4.48 12.79 -41.43
C SER A 489 5.83 13.48 -41.17
N ALA A 490 6.32 13.49 -39.93
CA ALA A 490 7.52 14.24 -39.58
C ALA A 490 8.76 13.72 -40.29
N LYS A 491 9.61 14.65 -40.76
CA LYS A 491 10.92 14.31 -41.33
C LYS A 491 11.93 14.20 -40.19
N LEU A 492 12.64 13.08 -40.14
CA LEU A 492 13.78 12.90 -39.24
C LEU A 492 14.93 13.80 -39.70
N THR A 493 15.43 14.66 -38.82
CA THR A 493 16.62 15.47 -39.11
C THR A 493 17.89 14.65 -38.91
N HIS A 494 17.91 13.83 -37.87
CA HIS A 494 18.96 12.86 -37.56
C HIS A 494 18.34 11.60 -36.98
N GLU A 495 18.98 10.45 -37.18
CA GLU A 495 18.58 9.23 -36.51
C GLU A 495 19.03 9.26 -35.05
N MET A 496 18.13 8.83 -34.15
CA MET A 496 18.42 8.72 -32.73
C MET A 496 19.38 7.54 -32.51
N LYS A 497 20.54 7.81 -31.88
CA LYS A 497 21.56 6.79 -31.63
C LYS A 497 21.27 6.06 -30.32
N TRP A 498 21.02 4.77 -30.41
CA TRP A 498 20.85 3.89 -29.24
C TRP A 498 22.21 3.36 -28.78
N GLY A 499 22.30 2.89 -27.54
CA GLY A 499 23.51 2.22 -27.05
C GLY A 499 24.60 3.16 -26.53
N VAL A 500 24.41 4.49 -26.60
CA VAL A 500 25.42 5.51 -26.26
C VAL A 500 25.19 6.20 -24.91
N MET A 501 24.29 5.66 -24.09
CA MET A 501 23.91 6.25 -22.82
C MET A 501 25.00 6.11 -21.74
N PRO A 502 25.22 7.14 -20.90
CA PRO A 502 26.23 7.07 -19.85
C PRO A 502 25.80 6.12 -18.72
N LYS A 503 26.75 5.45 -18.04
CA LYS A 503 26.46 4.48 -16.95
C LYS A 503 25.47 5.03 -15.88
N ARG A 504 25.52 6.34 -15.61
CA ARG A 504 24.63 7.02 -14.65
C ARG A 504 23.14 6.99 -15.01
N SER A 505 22.77 6.88 -16.29
CA SER A 505 21.37 6.72 -16.68
C SER A 505 20.83 5.36 -16.25
N GLN A 506 21.67 4.32 -16.31
CA GLN A 506 21.28 2.97 -15.92
C GLN A 506 21.12 2.86 -14.40
N TYR A 507 21.96 3.55 -13.63
CA TYR A 507 21.76 3.68 -12.19
C TYR A 507 20.43 4.37 -11.85
N ALA A 508 20.00 5.37 -12.63
CA ALA A 508 18.71 6.00 -12.43
C ALA A 508 17.54 5.01 -12.63
N LEU A 509 17.61 4.13 -13.63
CA LEU A 509 16.60 3.08 -13.84
C LEU A 509 16.52 2.11 -12.64
N VAL A 510 17.67 1.67 -12.14
CA VAL A 510 17.74 0.77 -10.98
C VAL A 510 17.25 1.45 -9.71
N ILE A 511 17.64 2.70 -9.46
CA ILE A 511 17.17 3.48 -8.32
C ILE A 511 15.65 3.64 -8.37
N ASN A 512 15.08 3.99 -9.54
CA ASN A 512 13.62 4.09 -9.69
C ASN A 512 12.91 2.78 -9.35
N ALA A 513 13.45 1.62 -9.78
CA ALA A 513 12.87 0.33 -9.43
C ALA A 513 12.91 0.04 -7.93
N VAL A 514 14.02 0.34 -7.25
CA VAL A 514 14.12 0.16 -5.80
C VAL A 514 13.16 1.11 -5.07
N PHE A 515 13.07 2.36 -5.50
CA PHE A 515 12.22 3.37 -4.87
C PHE A 515 10.74 3.07 -5.06
N VAL A 516 10.31 2.55 -6.22
CA VAL A 516 8.91 2.14 -6.40
C VAL A 516 8.58 0.93 -5.52
N VAL A 517 9.49 -0.04 -5.39
CA VAL A 517 9.31 -1.19 -4.48
C VAL A 517 9.18 -0.69 -3.05
N LEU A 518 10.10 0.17 -2.61
CA LEU A 518 10.07 0.77 -1.28
C LEU A 518 8.78 1.56 -1.03
N THR A 519 8.32 2.33 -2.02
CA THR A 519 7.06 3.07 -1.95
C THR A 519 5.87 2.12 -1.77
N MET A 520 5.84 1.02 -2.52
CA MET A 520 4.78 0.02 -2.42
C MET A 520 4.82 -0.73 -1.08
N SER A 521 6.00 -1.03 -0.55
CA SER A 521 6.15 -1.64 0.78
C SER A 521 5.74 -0.69 1.90
N LEU A 522 6.16 0.58 1.84
CA LEU A 522 5.72 1.62 2.78
C LEU A 522 4.20 1.79 2.76
N MET A 523 3.59 1.91 1.57
CA MET A 523 2.13 2.10 1.48
C MET A 523 1.33 0.83 1.78
N GLY A 524 1.90 -0.35 1.51
CA GLY A 524 1.35 -1.61 1.96
C GLY A 524 1.30 -1.71 3.49
N TYR A 525 2.36 -1.22 4.16
CA TYR A 525 2.38 -1.09 5.60
C TYR A 525 1.33 -0.10 6.11
N ALA A 526 1.30 1.12 5.56
CA ALA A 526 0.35 2.17 5.98
C ALA A 526 -1.11 1.71 5.91
N ARG A 527 -1.50 1.01 4.83
CA ARG A 527 -2.86 0.44 4.70
C ARG A 527 -3.15 -0.67 5.70
N SER A 528 -2.17 -1.51 6.03
CA SER A 528 -2.38 -2.54 7.05
C SER A 528 -2.52 -1.91 8.44
N ALA A 529 -1.67 -0.93 8.73
CA ALA A 529 -1.61 -0.22 10.01
C ALA A 529 -2.78 0.75 10.23
N SER A 530 -3.52 1.15 9.18
CA SER A 530 -4.71 2.01 9.33
C SER A 530 -5.80 1.37 10.20
N ARG A 531 -5.79 0.05 10.30
CA ARG A 531 -6.69 -0.72 11.16
C ARG A 531 -6.21 -0.82 12.61
N VAL A 532 -5.03 -0.29 12.94
CA VAL A 532 -4.46 -0.26 14.29
C VAL A 532 -4.43 -1.64 14.94
N HIS A 533 -5.29 -1.93 15.92
CA HIS A 533 -5.36 -3.18 16.68
C HIS A 533 -6.43 -4.14 16.14
N TRP A 534 -6.89 -3.95 14.90
CA TRP A 534 -7.94 -4.76 14.28
C TRP A 534 -7.41 -5.58 13.10
N HIS A 535 -7.83 -6.85 13.02
CA HIS A 535 -7.69 -7.64 11.79
C HIS A 535 -8.81 -7.31 10.80
N ILE A 536 -10.05 -7.15 11.27
CA ILE A 536 -11.15 -6.60 10.47
C ILE A 536 -11.63 -5.37 11.24
N TYR A 537 -11.50 -4.19 10.64
CA TYR A 537 -11.71 -2.92 11.34
C TYR A 537 -13.07 -2.84 12.02
N GLY A 538 -13.08 -2.70 13.34
CA GLY A 538 -14.30 -2.68 14.16
C GLY A 538 -14.98 -4.02 14.36
N VAL A 539 -14.64 -5.08 13.60
CA VAL A 539 -15.35 -6.38 13.61
C VAL A 539 -14.56 -7.49 14.30
N LEU A 540 -13.26 -7.62 14.01
CA LEU A 540 -12.40 -8.64 14.59
C LEU A 540 -11.11 -7.99 15.10
N GLU A 541 -10.99 -7.93 16.41
CA GLU A 541 -9.84 -7.36 17.10
C GLU A 541 -8.64 -8.33 17.07
N ASP A 542 -7.44 -7.78 16.95
CA ASP A 542 -6.18 -8.51 17.09
C ASP A 542 -5.83 -8.61 18.59
N THR A 543 -6.17 -9.73 19.21
CA THR A 543 -5.87 -10.00 20.63
C THR A 543 -4.50 -10.62 20.84
N SER A 544 -3.66 -10.71 19.79
CA SER A 544 -2.28 -11.17 19.94
C SER A 544 -1.42 -10.14 20.67
N ALA A 545 -0.28 -10.58 21.23
CA ALA A 545 0.70 -9.69 21.84
C ALA A 545 1.25 -8.60 20.89
N TYR A 546 1.00 -8.73 19.57
CA TYR A 546 1.45 -7.80 18.53
C TYR A 546 0.30 -6.95 17.97
N GLY A 547 -0.85 -6.91 18.64
CA GLY A 547 -1.99 -6.05 18.30
C GLY A 547 -1.71 -4.55 18.36
N TYR A 548 -0.46 -4.09 18.42
CA TYR A 548 -0.09 -2.69 18.55
C TYR A 548 0.48 -2.04 17.26
N THR A 549 0.45 -0.72 17.29
CA THR A 549 1.12 0.32 16.52
C THR A 549 2.65 0.46 16.62
N PRO A 550 3.57 -0.23 15.91
CA PRO A 550 5.00 0.00 16.16
C PRO A 550 5.43 1.42 15.76
N THR A 551 6.56 1.89 16.29
CA THR A 551 7.10 3.22 15.98
C THR A 551 7.53 3.31 14.51
N LEU A 552 7.59 4.53 13.96
CA LEU A 552 8.03 4.77 12.59
C LEU A 552 9.40 4.18 12.27
N GLY A 553 10.35 4.16 13.22
CA GLY A 553 11.66 3.55 13.04
C GLY A 553 11.57 2.04 12.76
N VAL A 554 10.79 1.32 13.59
CA VAL A 554 10.55 -0.12 13.42
C VAL A 554 9.77 -0.39 12.12
N ALA A 555 8.73 0.39 11.85
CA ALA A 555 7.98 0.28 10.59
C ALA A 555 8.88 0.51 9.37
N SER A 556 9.76 1.52 9.44
CA SER A 556 10.70 1.85 8.36
C SER A 556 11.72 0.75 8.12
N PHE A 557 12.22 0.16 9.19
CA PHE A 557 13.07 -1.02 9.09
C PHE A 557 12.33 -2.19 8.40
N LEU A 558 11.08 -2.47 8.78
CA LEU A 558 10.30 -3.58 8.21
C LEU A 558 10.12 -3.46 6.69
N PHE A 559 9.69 -2.31 6.18
CA PHE A 559 9.49 -2.17 4.74
C PHE A 559 10.80 -2.03 3.95
N VAL A 560 11.90 -1.58 4.57
CA VAL A 560 13.25 -1.65 3.99
C VAL A 560 13.72 -3.10 3.88
N VAL A 561 13.55 -3.91 4.93
CA VAL A 561 13.88 -5.34 4.91
C VAL A 561 13.05 -6.05 3.83
N ASN A 562 11.76 -5.78 3.75
CA ASN A 562 10.90 -6.32 2.69
C ASN A 562 11.38 -5.92 1.29
N THR A 563 11.81 -4.68 1.10
CA THR A 563 12.40 -4.20 -0.17
C THR A 563 13.67 -4.97 -0.52
N ILE A 564 14.56 -5.20 0.45
CA ILE A 564 15.79 -5.97 0.25
C ILE A 564 15.47 -7.43 -0.12
N ILE A 565 14.53 -8.06 0.58
CA ILE A 565 14.08 -9.43 0.28
C ILE A 565 13.58 -9.50 -1.17
N PHE A 566 12.67 -8.60 -1.55
CA PHE A 566 12.12 -8.58 -2.90
C PHE A 566 13.18 -8.36 -3.97
N VAL A 567 14.04 -7.34 -3.83
CA VAL A 567 15.10 -7.03 -4.80
C VAL A 567 16.12 -8.17 -4.89
N THR A 568 16.41 -8.85 -3.78
CA THR A 568 17.31 -10.01 -3.76
C THR A 568 16.70 -11.18 -4.52
N LEU A 569 15.44 -11.53 -4.24
CA LEU A 569 14.72 -12.59 -4.94
C LEU A 569 14.60 -12.28 -6.44
N LEU A 570 14.29 -11.04 -6.78
CA LEU A 570 14.23 -10.57 -8.17
C LEU A 570 15.59 -10.67 -8.86
N GLY A 571 16.68 -10.31 -8.17
CA GLY A 571 18.04 -10.49 -8.65
C GLY A 571 18.39 -11.96 -8.94
N VAL A 572 17.95 -12.88 -8.08
CA VAL A 572 18.08 -14.33 -8.31
C VAL A 572 17.29 -14.76 -9.55
N VAL A 573 16.06 -14.26 -9.72
CA VAL A 573 15.24 -14.53 -10.92
C VAL A 573 15.90 -13.99 -12.19
N PHE A 574 16.48 -12.78 -12.15
CA PHE A 574 17.19 -12.20 -13.28
C PHE A 574 18.43 -13.01 -13.64
N TRP A 575 19.17 -13.45 -12.64
CA TRP A 575 20.36 -14.28 -12.82
C TRP A 575 20.03 -15.65 -13.43
N THR A 576 18.98 -16.34 -12.93
CA THR A 576 18.56 -17.63 -13.48
C THR A 576 18.06 -17.47 -14.92
N SER A 577 17.25 -16.45 -15.20
CA SER A 577 16.78 -16.15 -16.57
C SER A 577 17.93 -15.89 -17.54
N HIS A 578 18.95 -15.13 -17.14
CA HIS A 578 20.13 -14.86 -17.97
C HIS A 578 20.99 -16.12 -18.20
N THR A 579 21.11 -16.98 -17.20
CA THR A 579 21.88 -18.23 -17.29
C THR A 579 21.21 -19.25 -18.21
N ILE A 580 19.87 -19.28 -18.24
CA ILE A 580 19.09 -20.13 -19.17
C ILE A 580 19.29 -19.70 -20.63
N ARG A 581 19.59 -18.43 -20.91
CA ARG A 581 19.85 -17.91 -22.27
C ARG A 581 21.19 -18.37 -22.86
N HIS A 582 22.16 -18.79 -22.04
CA HIS A 582 23.38 -19.44 -22.52
C HIS A 582 23.25 -20.96 -22.33
N ASN A 583 23.16 -21.72 -23.43
CA ASN A 583 23.20 -23.18 -23.41
C ASN A 583 24.47 -23.70 -22.72
N ARG A 584 24.40 -23.93 -21.40
CA ARG A 584 25.22 -24.86 -20.59
C ARG A 584 24.69 -24.88 -19.15
N PHE A 585 23.54 -25.51 -18.92
CA PHE A 585 23.09 -25.83 -17.57
C PHE A 585 23.62 -27.22 -17.16
N SER A 586 24.62 -27.24 -16.28
CA SER A 586 24.99 -28.43 -15.50
C SER A 586 24.50 -28.22 -14.07
N THR A 587 23.67 -29.15 -13.59
CA THR A 587 23.03 -29.18 -12.27
C THR A 587 24.00 -29.35 -11.08
N ARG A 588 25.32 -29.20 -11.29
CA ARG A 588 26.36 -29.45 -10.28
C ARG A 588 26.64 -28.27 -9.32
N TYR A 589 25.87 -27.19 -9.38
CA TYR A 589 26.16 -25.94 -8.65
C TYR A 589 25.00 -25.44 -7.78
N PHE A 590 24.35 -26.33 -7.03
CA PHE A 590 23.33 -25.94 -6.08
C PHE A 590 23.76 -26.37 -4.66
N PHE A 591 23.96 -25.35 -3.81
CA PHE A 591 24.30 -25.35 -2.37
C PHE A 591 25.74 -25.64 -1.91
N LEU A 592 26.30 -24.63 -1.22
CA LEU A 592 27.55 -24.51 -0.41
C LEU A 592 28.92 -24.22 -1.09
N PRO A 593 29.32 -24.81 -2.23
CA PRO A 593 30.62 -24.53 -2.83
C PRO A 593 30.78 -23.12 -3.37
N SER A 594 29.73 -22.36 -3.67
CA SER A 594 29.89 -21.01 -4.24
C SER A 594 30.44 -20.01 -3.22
N VAL A 595 30.13 -20.19 -1.94
CA VAL A 595 30.71 -19.39 -0.85
C VAL A 595 32.11 -19.90 -0.51
N PHE A 596 32.32 -21.22 -0.55
CA PHE A 596 33.63 -21.83 -0.29
C PHE A 596 34.65 -21.54 -1.39
N MET A 597 34.24 -21.63 -2.66
CA MET A 597 35.04 -21.23 -3.81
C MET A 597 35.26 -19.72 -3.82
N TYR A 598 34.29 -18.88 -3.43
CA TYR A 598 34.51 -17.45 -3.25
C TYR A 598 35.56 -17.12 -2.16
N LEU A 599 35.63 -17.92 -1.09
CA LEU A 599 36.65 -17.81 -0.04
C LEU A 599 38.03 -18.35 -0.49
N VAL A 600 38.06 -19.32 -1.40
CA VAL A 600 39.31 -19.88 -1.97
C VAL A 600 39.83 -19.01 -3.14
N ASP A 601 38.94 -18.38 -3.92
CA ASP A 601 39.27 -17.44 -5.02
C ASP A 601 39.82 -16.09 -4.51
N LEU A 602 39.68 -15.81 -3.21
CA LEU A 602 40.32 -14.68 -2.54
C LEU A 602 41.86 -14.75 -2.60
N PHE A 603 42.42 -15.93 -2.89
CA PHE A 603 43.86 -16.20 -2.94
C PHE A 603 44.35 -16.74 -4.30
N GLY A 604 43.50 -16.75 -5.34
CA GLY A 604 43.86 -17.29 -6.67
C GLY A 604 44.34 -16.21 -7.65
N GLU A 605 45.57 -16.34 -8.14
CA GLU A 605 46.16 -15.39 -9.10
C GLU A 605 45.45 -15.37 -10.47
N HIS A 606 45.15 -14.15 -10.93
CA HIS A 606 44.39 -13.82 -12.14
C HIS A 606 45.18 -14.00 -13.44
N ARG A 607 44.48 -14.44 -14.50
CA ARG A 607 44.95 -14.35 -15.89
C ARG A 607 44.10 -13.34 -16.68
N GLN A 608 44.75 -12.30 -17.21
CA GLN A 608 44.22 -11.25 -18.11
C GLN A 608 44.13 -11.79 -19.57
N GLU A 609 43.40 -11.23 -20.55
CA GLU A 609 43.02 -9.85 -20.94
C GLU A 609 41.59 -9.82 -21.57
N VAL A 610 40.86 -8.70 -21.68
CA VAL A 610 40.89 -7.69 -22.78
C VAL A 610 40.49 -6.29 -22.25
N THR A 611 41.04 -5.23 -22.85
CA THR A 611 40.90 -3.81 -22.48
C THR A 611 39.67 -3.10 -23.05
N THR A 612 38.77 -2.60 -22.18
CA THR A 612 38.08 -1.29 -22.24
C THR A 612 37.71 -0.96 -20.78
N ASP A 613 38.27 0.11 -20.18
CA ASP A 613 38.11 0.55 -18.77
C ASP A 613 37.32 -0.44 -17.88
N ASN A 614 38.01 -1.52 -17.51
CA ASN A 614 37.43 -2.83 -17.24
C ASN A 614 37.31 -3.07 -15.75
N LYS A 615 36.47 -2.28 -15.06
CA LYS A 615 35.92 -2.75 -13.79
C LYS A 615 34.78 -3.70 -14.13
N GLY A 616 35.05 -5.01 -14.07
CA GLY A 616 34.13 -6.06 -14.52
C GLY A 616 32.71 -5.97 -13.92
N PRO A 617 31.74 -6.74 -14.44
CA PRO A 617 30.33 -6.67 -14.03
C PRO A 617 30.12 -6.80 -12.51
N ARG A 618 30.99 -7.55 -11.82
CA ARG A 618 31.01 -7.66 -10.35
C ARG A 618 31.17 -6.32 -9.64
N PHE A 619 32.08 -5.46 -10.10
CA PHE A 619 32.33 -4.15 -9.50
C PHE A 619 31.16 -3.17 -9.73
N VAL A 620 30.48 -3.29 -10.86
CA VAL A 620 29.30 -2.47 -11.18
C VAL A 620 28.11 -2.88 -10.32
N ILE A 621 27.88 -4.19 -10.14
CA ILE A 621 26.83 -4.71 -9.25
C ILE A 621 27.12 -4.31 -7.80
N LEU A 622 28.37 -4.44 -7.33
CA LEU A 622 28.74 -4.05 -5.97
C LEU A 622 28.48 -2.56 -5.71
N LYS A 623 28.74 -1.69 -6.69
CA LYS A 623 28.40 -0.26 -6.61
C LYS A 623 26.90 -0.02 -6.53
N ILE A 624 26.11 -0.72 -7.32
CA ILE A 624 24.65 -0.62 -7.28
C ILE A 624 24.14 -1.04 -5.91
N VAL A 625 24.58 -2.19 -5.41
CA VAL A 625 24.21 -2.71 -4.09
C VAL A 625 24.63 -1.74 -2.99
N ALA A 626 25.84 -1.18 -3.06
CA ALA A 626 26.32 -0.20 -2.08
C ALA A 626 25.47 1.08 -2.09
N VAL A 627 25.19 1.65 -3.26
CA VAL A 627 24.37 2.86 -3.38
C VAL A 627 22.96 2.61 -2.85
N VAL A 628 22.33 1.52 -3.28
CA VAL A 628 20.98 1.12 -2.80
C VAL A 628 20.98 0.88 -1.30
N GLY A 629 21.98 0.16 -0.78
CA GLY A 629 22.13 -0.11 0.64
C GLY A 629 22.28 1.17 1.47
N VAL A 630 23.09 2.12 1.01
CA VAL A 630 23.24 3.44 1.67
C VAL A 630 21.93 4.21 1.70
N PHE A 631 21.19 4.25 0.59
CA PHE A 631 19.89 4.93 0.56
C PHE A 631 18.86 4.27 1.48
N LEU A 632 18.76 2.94 1.44
CA LEU A 632 17.84 2.19 2.30
C LEU A 632 18.20 2.34 3.79
N PHE A 633 19.49 2.31 4.11
CA PHE A 633 19.97 2.57 5.46
C PHE A 633 19.67 4.00 5.91
N ALA A 634 19.99 5.01 5.09
CA ALA A 634 19.71 6.40 5.39
C ALA A 634 18.21 6.63 5.59
N PHE A 635 17.37 6.00 4.77
CA PHE A 635 15.93 6.07 4.91
C PHE A 635 15.44 5.46 6.23
N ALA A 636 15.89 4.25 6.58
CA ALA A 636 15.56 3.61 7.85
C ALA A 636 16.05 4.46 9.04
N TYR A 637 17.28 4.98 8.96
CA TYR A 637 17.87 5.86 9.97
C TYR A 637 17.02 7.10 10.22
N VAL A 638 16.59 7.81 9.16
CA VAL A 638 15.67 8.95 9.29
C VAL A 638 14.38 8.55 10.01
N GLY A 639 13.83 7.38 9.72
CA GLY A 639 12.65 6.85 10.42
C GLY A 639 12.85 6.71 11.93
N TYR A 640 14.05 6.34 12.39
CA TYR A 640 14.41 6.27 13.82
C TYR A 640 14.63 7.63 14.47
N GLN A 641 14.96 8.67 13.68
CA GLN A 641 15.16 10.03 14.21
C GLN A 641 13.85 10.78 14.46
N VAL A 642 12.71 10.29 13.95
CA VAL A 642 11.40 10.93 14.17
C VAL A 642 10.84 10.49 15.52
N PRO A 643 10.65 11.41 16.49
CA PRO A 643 10.10 11.07 17.81
C PRO A 643 8.65 10.60 17.70
N GLN A 644 8.36 9.37 18.15
CA GLN A 644 7.00 8.80 18.12
C GLN A 644 6.75 7.83 19.28
N LYS A 645 5.48 7.69 19.65
CA LYS A 645 5.02 6.70 20.64
C LYS A 645 4.43 5.47 19.95
N VAL A 646 4.53 4.32 20.61
CA VAL A 646 3.84 3.10 20.21
C VAL A 646 2.32 3.31 20.36
N GLY A 647 1.56 2.94 19.34
CA GLY A 647 0.09 2.97 19.38
C GLY A 647 -0.45 1.72 20.04
N LEU A 648 -0.61 1.73 21.37
CA LEU A 648 -1.18 0.59 22.09
C LEU A 648 -2.70 0.50 21.88
N PRO A 649 -3.29 -0.70 21.92
CA PRO A 649 -4.74 -0.86 22.02
C PRO A 649 -5.28 -0.10 23.25
N PRO A 650 -6.49 0.46 23.20
CA PRO A 650 -7.13 1.03 24.38
C PRO A 650 -7.30 -0.05 25.45
N GLU A 651 -7.08 0.31 26.72
CA GLU A 651 -7.30 -0.60 27.84
C GLU A 651 -8.78 -1.01 27.89
N LYS A 652 -9.03 -2.33 27.83
CA LYS A 652 -10.38 -2.89 28.02
C LYS A 652 -10.73 -2.81 29.50
N LYS A 653 -11.35 -1.71 29.92
CA LYS A 653 -11.99 -1.66 31.24
C LYS A 653 -13.29 -2.45 31.13
N ALA A 654 -13.39 -3.54 31.89
CA ALA A 654 -14.69 -4.19 32.09
C ALA A 654 -15.66 -3.13 32.63
N LEU A 655 -16.91 -3.21 32.17
CA LEU A 655 -17.98 -2.29 32.56
C LEU A 655 -18.26 -2.50 34.05
N ASP A 656 -17.53 -1.77 34.88
CA ASP A 656 -17.65 -1.84 36.32
C ASP A 656 -18.84 -0.97 36.74
N LEU A 657 -20.01 -1.60 36.71
CA LEU A 657 -21.29 -0.98 37.06
C LEU A 657 -21.28 -0.35 38.47
N THR A 658 -20.33 -0.74 39.34
CA THR A 658 -20.17 -0.18 40.69
C THR A 658 -19.52 1.22 40.70
N LYS A 659 -18.90 1.63 39.59
CA LYS A 659 -18.24 2.94 39.44
C LYS A 659 -19.11 4.00 38.78
N ILE A 660 -20.31 3.64 38.30
CA ILE A 660 -21.25 4.57 37.66
C ILE A 660 -22.01 5.31 38.75
N LYS A 661 -21.57 6.53 39.07
CA LYS A 661 -22.19 7.35 40.13
C LYS A 661 -22.89 8.58 39.58
N THR A 662 -22.55 9.00 38.37
CA THR A 662 -23.07 10.22 37.76
C THR A 662 -23.53 9.99 36.33
N SER A 663 -24.43 10.84 35.83
CA SER A 663 -24.83 10.83 34.42
C SER A 663 -23.65 11.09 33.47
N ALA A 664 -22.57 11.74 33.93
CA ALA A 664 -21.36 11.93 33.14
C ALA A 664 -20.60 10.61 32.93
N ASP A 665 -20.57 9.74 33.95
CA ASP A 665 -19.98 8.40 33.86
C ASP A 665 -20.77 7.53 32.87
N VAL A 666 -22.11 7.63 32.90
CA VAL A 666 -22.99 6.94 31.95
C VAL A 666 -22.71 7.39 30.51
N VAL A 667 -22.54 8.70 30.29
CA VAL A 667 -22.19 9.26 28.97
C VAL A 667 -20.83 8.76 28.49
N GLN A 668 -19.84 8.72 29.38
CA GLN A 668 -18.51 8.23 29.03
C GLN A 668 -18.53 6.74 28.65
N ILE A 669 -19.25 5.91 29.39
CA ILE A 669 -19.45 4.49 29.07
C ILE A 669 -20.21 4.32 27.75
N GLY A 670 -21.24 5.12 27.54
CA GLY A 670 -21.98 5.17 26.29
C GLY A 670 -21.09 5.51 25.10
N GLN A 671 -20.16 6.46 25.28
CA GLN A 671 -19.16 6.82 24.30
C GLN A 671 -18.22 5.65 24.01
N GLU A 672 -17.72 4.98 25.05
CA GLU A 672 -16.88 3.80 24.89
C GLU A 672 -17.58 2.69 24.11
N ILE A 673 -18.83 2.34 24.45
CA ILE A 673 -19.63 1.35 23.73
C ILE A 673 -19.86 1.79 22.28
N PHE A 674 -20.21 3.06 22.05
CA PHE A 674 -20.49 3.62 20.73
C PHE A 674 -19.30 3.44 19.76
N PHE A 675 -18.08 3.63 20.25
CA PHE A 675 -16.84 3.49 19.47
C PHE A 675 -16.23 2.08 19.50
N SER A 676 -16.73 1.18 20.37
CA SER A 676 -16.23 -0.20 20.52
C SER A 676 -17.31 -1.22 20.15
N LYS A 677 -17.89 -1.91 21.15
CA LYS A 677 -18.84 -3.02 20.98
C LYS A 677 -20.04 -2.66 20.11
N GLY A 678 -20.58 -1.46 20.27
CA GLY A 678 -21.74 -0.99 19.51
C GLY A 678 -21.46 -0.72 18.04
N GLN A 679 -20.18 -0.59 17.64
CA GLN A 679 -19.74 -0.32 16.26
C GLN A 679 -20.46 0.86 15.59
N CYS A 680 -21.12 1.74 16.36
CA CYS A 680 -22.02 2.76 15.83
C CYS A 680 -21.27 3.78 14.97
N ALA A 681 -20.01 4.04 15.35
CA ALA A 681 -19.07 4.90 14.63
C ALA A 681 -18.63 4.36 13.24
N LEU A 682 -18.95 3.12 12.88
CA LEU A 682 -18.73 2.62 11.52
C LEU A 682 -19.71 3.23 10.51
N CYS A 683 -20.87 3.70 10.99
CA CYS A 683 -21.96 4.18 10.13
C CYS A 683 -22.36 5.62 10.43
N HIS A 684 -22.34 6.04 11.71
CA HIS A 684 -22.75 7.36 12.15
C HIS A 684 -21.55 8.29 12.40
N ALA A 685 -21.61 9.49 11.84
CA ALA A 685 -20.66 10.58 12.13
C ALA A 685 -21.13 11.41 13.35
N ILE A 686 -20.17 12.00 14.07
CA ILE A 686 -20.39 12.97 15.16
C ILE A 686 -19.53 14.20 14.87
N GLY A 687 -20.13 15.40 14.84
CA GLY A 687 -19.46 16.66 14.50
C GLY A 687 -19.62 17.06 13.03
N GLU A 688 -18.61 17.74 12.45
CA GLU A 688 -18.62 18.13 11.03
C GLU A 688 -18.33 16.92 10.13
N GLY A 689 -19.30 16.49 9.33
CA GLY A 689 -19.12 15.37 8.43
C GLY A 689 -20.43 14.88 7.80
N HIS A 690 -20.28 14.13 6.70
CA HIS A 690 -21.34 13.38 6.04
C HIS A 690 -20.94 11.90 6.09
N GLY A 691 -21.88 11.01 6.42
CA GLY A 691 -21.61 9.59 6.66
C GLY A 691 -22.59 8.69 5.92
N ARG A 692 -22.41 7.36 6.02
CA ARG A 692 -23.33 6.39 5.41
C ARG A 692 -24.73 6.38 6.04
N CYS A 693 -24.83 6.92 7.25
CA CYS A 693 -26.05 7.10 8.02
C CYS A 693 -26.15 8.55 8.52
N PRO A 694 -27.32 8.97 9.04
CA PRO A 694 -27.53 10.32 9.54
C PRO A 694 -26.46 10.77 10.54
N ASN A 695 -25.96 11.99 10.37
CA ASN A 695 -25.04 12.62 11.31
C ASN A 695 -25.74 12.86 12.66
N LEU A 696 -25.09 12.40 13.74
CA LEU A 696 -25.58 12.47 15.11
C LEU A 696 -25.15 13.76 15.84
N SER A 697 -24.48 14.68 15.15
CA SER A 697 -24.18 16.02 15.67
C SER A 697 -25.48 16.74 16.06
N GLY A 698 -25.53 17.26 17.29
CA GLY A 698 -26.70 17.95 17.82
C GLY A 698 -27.97 17.09 17.91
N VAL A 699 -27.86 15.76 17.79
CA VAL A 699 -29.04 14.87 17.74
C VAL A 699 -29.80 14.82 19.06
N GLY A 700 -29.10 15.01 20.19
CA GLY A 700 -29.72 15.02 21.50
C GLY A 700 -30.70 16.17 21.71
N ALA A 701 -30.57 17.27 20.97
CA ALA A 701 -31.54 18.36 20.96
C ALA A 701 -32.78 18.07 20.08
N ARG A 702 -32.67 17.10 19.17
CA ARG A 702 -33.64 16.88 18.09
C ARG A 702 -34.52 15.64 18.30
N LEU A 703 -33.99 14.61 18.96
CA LEU A 703 -34.65 13.31 19.11
C LEU A 703 -34.84 12.97 20.60
N THR A 704 -35.94 12.28 20.89
CA THR A 704 -36.25 11.84 22.25
C THR A 704 -35.46 10.57 22.60
N ARG A 705 -35.39 10.27 23.91
CA ARG A 705 -34.78 9.03 24.43
C ARG A 705 -35.38 7.79 23.76
N GLU A 706 -36.71 7.75 23.71
CA GLU A 706 -37.50 6.63 23.20
C GLU A 706 -37.21 6.41 21.71
N PHE A 707 -37.16 7.50 20.94
CA PHE A 707 -36.85 7.42 19.51
C PHE A 707 -35.43 6.91 19.25
N ILE A 708 -34.43 7.38 20.02
CA ILE A 708 -33.05 6.91 19.89
C ILE A 708 -32.96 5.41 20.22
N TYR A 709 -33.64 4.96 21.27
CA TYR A 709 -33.69 3.57 21.69
C TYR A 709 -34.41 2.67 20.68
N GLU A 710 -35.58 3.09 20.22
CA GLU A 710 -36.39 2.38 19.23
C GLU A 710 -35.66 2.28 17.89
N ALA A 711 -34.97 3.34 17.45
CA ALA A 711 -34.17 3.32 16.23
C ALA A 711 -33.02 2.29 16.28
N MET A 712 -32.59 1.85 17.47
CA MET A 712 -31.61 0.78 17.64
C MET A 712 -32.22 -0.62 17.59
N ILE A 713 -33.46 -0.80 18.05
CA ILE A 713 -34.12 -2.11 18.11
C ILE A 713 -34.90 -2.40 16.82
N GLU A 714 -35.61 -1.40 16.29
CA GLU A 714 -36.45 -1.50 15.11
C GLU A 714 -36.06 -0.45 14.05
N PRO A 715 -34.82 -0.49 13.55
CA PRO A 715 -34.34 0.50 12.58
C PRO A 715 -35.13 0.54 11.27
N ALA A 716 -35.80 -0.57 10.92
CA ALA A 716 -36.61 -0.70 9.70
C ALA A 716 -37.99 -0.01 9.80
N ALA A 717 -38.43 0.40 10.99
CA ALA A 717 -39.65 1.16 11.16
C ALA A 717 -39.55 2.59 10.59
N TYR A 718 -38.33 3.05 10.31
CA TYR A 718 -38.03 4.43 9.92
C TYR A 718 -37.24 4.52 8.62
N ILE A 719 -37.78 5.25 7.64
CA ILE A 719 -37.03 5.63 6.43
C ILE A 719 -36.22 6.89 6.74
N LYS A 720 -34.90 6.80 6.60
CA LYS A 720 -33.97 7.90 6.90
C LYS A 720 -33.55 8.55 5.59
N LEU A 721 -33.89 9.83 5.42
CA LEU A 721 -33.57 10.63 4.24
C LEU A 721 -32.42 11.60 4.56
N ASP A 722 -31.49 11.70 3.61
CA ASP A 722 -30.46 12.72 3.53
C ASP A 722 -31.05 13.96 2.85
N PHE A 723 -30.99 15.09 3.54
CA PHE A 723 -31.51 16.38 3.08
C PHE A 723 -30.42 17.34 2.61
N ASP A 724 -29.14 16.95 2.67
CA ASP A 724 -28.02 17.78 2.20
C ASP A 724 -27.91 17.80 0.66
N THR A 725 -28.66 16.93 -0.01
CA THR A 725 -28.79 16.88 -1.47
C THR A 725 -29.99 17.69 -1.98
N VAL A 726 -29.88 18.23 -3.20
CA VAL A 726 -30.93 19.07 -3.84
C VAL A 726 -32.31 18.38 -3.90
N LYS A 727 -32.33 17.05 -3.91
CA LYS A 727 -33.52 16.23 -3.65
C LYS A 727 -33.20 15.30 -2.49
N PRO A 728 -34.09 15.11 -1.51
CA PRO A 728 -33.86 14.16 -0.44
C PRO A 728 -33.65 12.75 -1.01
N VAL A 729 -32.58 12.09 -0.59
CA VAL A 729 -32.27 10.71 -1.00
C VAL A 729 -32.20 9.81 0.22
N GLU A 730 -32.59 8.55 0.10
CA GLU A 730 -32.43 7.59 1.19
C GLU A 730 -30.95 7.32 1.45
N TYR A 731 -30.59 7.18 2.73
CA TYR A 731 -29.25 6.74 3.09
C TYR A 731 -28.99 5.34 2.55
N SER A 732 -27.83 5.14 1.91
CA SER A 732 -27.49 3.87 1.27
C SER A 732 -27.29 2.70 2.25
N ALA A 733 -27.09 2.99 3.53
CA ALA A 733 -26.88 1.97 4.56
C ALA A 733 -28.13 1.76 5.41
N GLN A 734 -28.55 0.50 5.53
CA GLN A 734 -29.59 0.09 6.47
C GLN A 734 -28.96 -0.27 7.81
N MET A 735 -29.52 0.29 8.88
CA MET A 735 -29.07 0.02 10.25
C MET A 735 -29.57 -1.37 10.68
N PRO A 736 -28.70 -2.26 11.20
CA PRO A 736 -29.12 -3.53 11.76
C PRO A 736 -29.79 -3.34 13.12
N ALA A 737 -30.62 -4.31 13.55
CA ALA A 737 -31.11 -4.34 14.93
C ALA A 737 -29.93 -4.58 15.88
N ILE A 738 -29.63 -3.58 16.72
CA ILE A 738 -28.40 -3.48 17.52
C ILE A 738 -28.39 -4.51 18.66
N ASN A 739 -29.56 -4.91 19.16
CA ASN A 739 -29.72 -5.96 20.16
C ASN A 739 -29.59 -7.39 19.61
N LYS A 740 -29.40 -7.55 18.29
CA LYS A 740 -29.23 -8.85 17.64
C LYS A 740 -27.81 -8.99 17.09
N ALA A 741 -27.39 -10.22 16.82
CA ALA A 741 -26.15 -10.49 16.12
C ALA A 741 -26.15 -9.75 14.76
N PRO A 742 -25.03 -9.13 14.34
CA PRO A 742 -23.68 -9.33 14.88
C PRO A 742 -23.25 -8.40 16.03
N ILE A 743 -24.06 -7.41 16.43
CA ILE A 743 -23.66 -6.42 17.46
C ILE A 743 -24.03 -6.91 18.87
N GLY A 744 -25.30 -7.29 19.08
CA GLY A 744 -25.76 -7.91 20.33
C GLY A 744 -25.52 -7.05 21.57
N LEU A 745 -25.88 -5.76 21.55
CA LEU A 745 -25.87 -4.95 22.77
C LEU A 745 -26.99 -5.39 23.71
N SER A 746 -26.68 -5.47 25.00
CA SER A 746 -27.66 -5.60 26.07
C SER A 746 -28.50 -4.33 26.23
N GLU A 747 -29.64 -4.44 26.91
CA GLU A 747 -30.50 -3.29 27.24
C GLU A 747 -29.71 -2.17 27.95
N GLN A 748 -28.89 -2.53 28.93
CA GLN A 748 -28.05 -1.60 29.69
C GLN A 748 -27.02 -0.89 28.79
N GLU A 749 -26.34 -1.63 27.92
CA GLU A 749 -25.37 -1.05 26.98
C GLU A 749 -26.05 -0.10 25.99
N MET A 750 -27.25 -0.43 25.52
CA MET A 750 -28.04 0.46 24.66
C MET A 750 -28.45 1.74 25.40
N LEU A 751 -28.86 1.66 26.67
CA LEU A 751 -29.18 2.83 27.48
C LEU A 751 -27.96 3.74 27.70
N ALA A 752 -26.78 3.17 27.93
CA ALA A 752 -25.55 3.94 27.99
C ALA A 752 -25.28 4.67 26.66
N VAL A 753 -25.42 3.97 25.52
CA VAL A 753 -25.29 4.60 24.19
C VAL A 753 -26.31 5.73 24.00
N VAL A 754 -27.56 5.56 24.44
CA VAL A 754 -28.59 6.62 24.39
C VAL A 754 -28.15 7.85 25.17
N ALA A 755 -27.59 7.67 26.37
CA ALA A 755 -27.08 8.77 27.19
C ALA A 755 -25.99 9.57 26.44
N PHE A 756 -25.04 8.87 25.82
CA PHE A 756 -24.01 9.51 25.00
C PHE A 756 -24.59 10.25 23.79
N VAL A 757 -25.51 9.63 23.07
CA VAL A 757 -26.17 10.26 21.91
C VAL A 757 -26.97 11.51 22.33
N GLN A 758 -27.63 11.49 23.48
CA GLN A 758 -28.31 12.66 24.04
C GLN A 758 -27.35 13.77 24.45
N SER A 759 -26.15 13.43 24.95
CA SER A 759 -25.13 14.42 25.32
C SER A 759 -24.64 15.26 24.13
N ASN A 760 -24.85 14.79 22.89
CA ASN A 760 -24.58 15.53 21.67
C ASN A 760 -25.66 16.59 21.41
N GLY A 761 -25.71 17.62 22.26
CA GLY A 761 -26.55 18.81 22.11
C GLY A 761 -27.83 18.82 22.94
N GLY A 762 -28.15 17.75 23.67
CA GLY A 762 -29.36 17.64 24.50
C GLY A 762 -29.09 17.42 25.99
N LYS A 763 -30.17 17.29 26.76
CA LYS A 763 -30.12 16.89 28.17
C LYS A 763 -30.13 15.36 28.27
N VAL A 764 -29.17 14.81 28.99
CA VAL A 764 -29.09 13.37 29.28
C VAL A 764 -30.23 12.98 30.23
N THR A 765 -31.03 11.99 29.86
CA THR A 765 -32.18 11.52 30.64
C THR A 765 -32.03 10.10 31.18
N VAL A 766 -30.90 9.44 30.91
CA VAL A 766 -30.57 8.12 31.45
C VAL A 766 -29.83 8.30 32.77
N MET A 767 -30.35 7.69 33.83
CA MET A 767 -29.78 7.76 35.17
C MET A 767 -28.90 6.54 35.47
N PRO A 768 -27.86 6.68 36.31
CA PRO A 768 -26.99 5.57 36.72
C PRO A 768 -27.73 4.34 37.25
N GLU A 769 -28.83 4.53 37.98
CA GLU A 769 -29.61 3.46 38.60
C GLU A 769 -30.30 2.57 37.56
N GLU A 770 -30.52 3.08 36.35
CA GLU A 770 -31.14 2.33 35.25
C GLU A 770 -30.18 1.32 34.61
N LEU A 771 -28.88 1.47 34.87
CA LEU A 771 -27.83 0.55 34.45
C LEU A 771 -27.49 -0.49 35.52
N ALA A 772 -28.10 -0.37 36.70
CA ALA A 772 -27.92 -1.36 37.76
C ALA A 772 -28.50 -2.72 37.33
N PRO A 773 -27.85 -3.84 37.69
CA PRO A 773 -28.39 -5.17 37.40
C PRO A 773 -29.76 -5.34 38.07
N LYS A 774 -30.77 -5.75 37.30
CA LYS A 774 -32.09 -6.10 37.84
C LYS A 774 -31.92 -7.36 38.73
N PRO A 775 -32.60 -7.47 39.89
CA PRO A 775 -32.52 -8.66 40.73
C PRO A 775 -33.01 -9.88 39.94
N GLY A 776 -32.10 -10.82 39.64
CA GLY A 776 -32.44 -12.09 38.95
C GLY A 776 -31.73 -12.37 37.63
N GLU A 777 -30.86 -11.49 37.11
CA GLU A 777 -30.14 -11.72 35.84
C GLU A 777 -28.62 -11.99 35.97
N SER A 778 -28.12 -12.24 37.18
CA SER A 778 -26.71 -12.61 37.39
C SER A 778 -26.54 -13.84 38.29
N GLU A 779 -26.89 -15.02 37.79
CA GLU A 779 -26.24 -16.26 38.21
C GLU A 779 -25.91 -17.07 36.96
N LEU A 780 -24.72 -16.83 36.41
CA LEU A 780 -24.00 -17.89 35.72
C LEU A 780 -23.81 -19.01 36.74
N THR A 781 -24.39 -20.18 36.48
CA THR A 781 -24.31 -21.34 37.35
C THR A 781 -22.83 -21.74 37.58
N PRO A 782 -22.45 -22.22 38.77
CA PRO A 782 -21.06 -22.54 39.15
C PRO A 782 -20.37 -23.64 38.32
N GLU A 783 -21.02 -24.22 37.32
CA GLU A 783 -20.52 -25.35 36.53
C GLU A 783 -19.52 -24.96 35.42
N LEU A 784 -19.29 -23.67 35.17
CA LEU A 784 -18.35 -23.18 34.15
C LEU A 784 -17.00 -22.67 34.72
N LEU A 785 -16.79 -22.76 36.04
CA LEU A 785 -15.55 -22.31 36.70
C LEU A 785 -14.52 -23.41 36.96
N GLU A 786 -14.79 -24.67 36.59
CA GLU A 786 -13.89 -25.81 36.88
C GLU A 786 -13.01 -26.30 35.70
N VAL A 787 -12.72 -25.46 34.70
CA VAL A 787 -11.73 -25.81 33.66
C VAL A 787 -10.77 -24.66 33.36
N ILE A 788 -10.01 -24.25 34.37
CA ILE A 788 -8.71 -23.59 34.18
C ILE A 788 -7.72 -24.29 35.11
N PRO A 789 -6.66 -24.95 34.62
CA PRO A 789 -5.62 -25.49 35.48
C PRO A 789 -4.93 -24.33 36.20
N GLU A 790 -4.88 -24.39 37.53
CA GLU A 790 -4.10 -23.51 38.38
C GLU A 790 -2.64 -23.44 37.91
N LEU A 791 -2.25 -22.30 37.34
CA LEU A 791 -0.85 -21.90 37.32
C LEU A 791 -0.51 -21.47 38.75
N LYS A 792 0.33 -22.28 39.41
CA LYS A 792 0.90 -21.99 40.73
C LYS A 792 1.48 -20.57 40.76
N PRO A 793 1.11 -19.73 41.75
CA PRO A 793 1.78 -18.46 41.98
C PRO A 793 3.23 -18.74 42.40
N ALA A 794 4.18 -18.22 41.64
CA ALA A 794 5.54 -18.05 42.14
C ALA A 794 5.51 -16.88 43.13
N GLU A 795 5.82 -17.20 44.38
CA GLU A 795 6.33 -16.34 45.48
C GLU A 795 5.69 -14.95 45.65
N LEU A 796 4.81 -14.89 46.66
CA LEU A 796 4.27 -13.70 47.31
C LEU A 796 5.35 -12.64 47.59
N ILE A 797 5.18 -11.45 47.01
CA ILE A 797 5.60 -10.20 47.64
C ILE A 797 4.38 -9.76 48.45
N GLU A 798 4.52 -9.68 49.78
CA GLU A 798 3.47 -9.19 50.67
C GLU A 798 2.99 -7.81 50.19
N GLU A 799 1.70 -7.70 49.88
CA GLU A 799 1.04 -6.41 49.62
C GLU A 799 1.15 -5.56 50.88
N GLU A 800 1.98 -4.52 50.82
CA GLU A 800 2.06 -3.46 51.83
C GLU A 800 0.67 -2.81 51.92
N SER A 801 0.07 -2.74 53.12
CA SER A 801 -1.26 -2.18 53.30
C SER A 801 -1.33 -0.73 52.83
N GLU A 802 -2.51 -0.29 52.39
CA GLU A 802 -2.76 1.08 51.90
C GLU A 802 -2.32 2.14 52.93
N GLU A 803 -2.49 1.86 54.22
CA GLU A 803 -1.99 2.69 55.33
C GLU A 803 -0.45 2.78 55.36
N ALA A 804 0.27 1.69 55.10
CA ALA A 804 1.74 1.69 55.08
C ALA A 804 2.29 2.47 53.87
N LEU A 805 1.59 2.42 52.73
CA LEU A 805 1.90 3.22 51.54
C LEU A 805 1.68 4.71 51.79
N GLU A 806 0.58 5.09 52.44
CA GLU A 806 0.31 6.48 52.82
C GLU A 806 1.35 7.01 53.84
N GLU A 807 1.71 6.21 54.84
CA GLU A 807 2.70 6.61 55.85
C GLU A 807 4.09 6.79 55.24
N ARG A 808 4.47 5.93 54.28
CA ARG A 808 5.73 6.02 53.54
C ARG A 808 5.73 7.21 52.57
N ALA A 809 4.61 7.49 51.90
CA ALA A 809 4.46 8.65 51.03
C ALA A 809 4.55 9.96 51.84
N MET A 810 3.94 10.00 53.03
CA MET A 810 4.03 11.15 53.95
C MET A 810 5.46 11.35 54.48
N MET A 811 6.16 10.28 54.85
CA MET A 811 7.58 10.38 55.24
C MET A 811 8.48 10.83 54.09
N GLN A 812 8.25 10.34 52.87
CA GLN A 812 8.99 10.80 51.69
C GLN A 812 8.70 12.27 51.38
N TRP A 813 7.46 12.71 51.59
CA TRP A 813 7.04 14.10 51.41
C TRP A 813 7.67 15.04 52.44
N GLU A 814 7.71 14.66 53.72
CA GLU A 814 8.40 15.44 54.76
C GLU A 814 9.91 15.47 54.54
N SER A 815 10.53 14.35 54.14
CA SER A 815 11.95 14.32 53.76
C SER A 815 12.24 15.24 52.56
N PHE A 816 11.32 15.30 51.59
CA PHE A 816 11.43 16.21 50.46
C PHE A 816 11.32 17.68 50.87
N LYS A 817 10.42 18.03 51.80
CA LYS A 817 10.32 19.39 52.36
C LYS A 817 11.59 19.80 53.09
N GLU A 818 12.14 18.90 53.90
CA GLU A 818 13.36 19.16 54.69
C GLU A 818 14.58 19.33 53.79
N LYS A 819 14.73 18.49 52.74
CA LYS A 819 15.83 18.57 51.77
C LYS A 819 15.77 19.78 50.84
N ASN A 820 14.58 20.32 50.58
CA ASN A 820 14.39 21.40 49.60
C ASN A 820 14.06 22.77 50.22
N HIS A 821 14.13 22.92 51.55
CA HIS A 821 13.86 24.17 52.28
C HIS A 821 12.60 24.92 51.80
N VAL A 822 11.54 24.18 51.44
CA VAL A 822 10.32 24.77 50.87
C VAL A 822 9.50 25.38 51.99
N ARG A 823 9.59 26.70 52.17
CA ARG A 823 8.75 27.47 53.08
C ARG A 823 7.45 27.83 52.36
N MET A 824 6.39 27.03 52.56
CA MET A 824 5.07 27.34 52.02
C MET A 824 4.52 28.59 52.71
N ALA A 825 4.21 29.61 51.92
CA ALA A 825 3.50 30.79 52.37
C ALA A 825 2.02 30.43 52.63
N GLU A 826 1.60 30.49 53.88
CA GLU A 826 0.17 30.53 54.22
C GLU A 826 -0.46 31.80 53.66
N LYS A 827 -1.20 31.67 52.56
CA LYS A 827 -2.41 32.44 52.25
C LYS A 827 -2.88 32.10 50.83
N ALA A 828 -3.98 31.35 50.76
CA ALA A 828 -5.22 31.83 50.16
C ALA A 828 -6.19 30.66 50.09
N GLY A 829 -7.17 30.68 51.00
CA GLY A 829 -8.45 30.04 50.75
C GLY A 829 -9.17 30.71 49.58
N ASP A 830 -10.10 29.94 49.03
CA ASP A 830 -10.99 30.23 47.90
C ASP A 830 -10.38 30.22 46.50
N ARG A 831 -10.32 29.00 45.92
CA ARG A 831 -11.00 28.69 44.66
C ARG A 831 -11.28 27.21 44.51
#